data_AF-A0A450S6Y2-F1
#
_entry.id   AF-A0A450S6Y2-F1
#
_cell.length_a   1.000
_cell.length_b   1.000
_cell.length_c   1.000
_cell.angle_alpha   90.00
_cell.angle_beta   90.00
_cell.angle_gamma   90.00
#
_symmetry.space_group_name_H-M   'P 1'
#
loop_
_entity.id
_entity.type
_entity.pdbx_description
1 polymer ?
#
loop_
_entity_poly.entity_id
_entity_poly.type
_entity_poly.pdbx_seq_one_letter_code
_entity_poly.pdbx_strand_id
1 'polypeptide(L)'
;MPHYLILAQSKITANTLGAWLELLGEKPLTDDDSRRMVWPDAIDHTTAIHAYETLSEWIENAARAGADAIPLNRVTVLVDSVNLAELDAVSEGGGWDSLIALLVLSFPEIRWLFGVMTVVEKSGSEAGIFDEERRIIKGHSLSSLLSGPRRDPLFDPTGLRDWIRRKTNCQLAHTIKDDLRLPERNKLAASIDEEKSYARFHGYVAYRFGYRADVITTWGLMKDRFGEETESFPRENETGPSPAENSEKIRKESHGYWLLLEDMSLNFPDKENKIHLLHLARCHPESKDEKQAGRAFHCPRLDSENPDIEDSQHRILITTGQTSRRDNSALRENRVYLRNKKNRRGKVVLKLTSGLFDLWQRCGLLRKRPKSKRLGNAPGFQWPPSSLPHSQETGEELGHGAQGLLLLVIDKLVERARVLTDKIATVGDAVLGAVLATDALELTGGKNLTTAIEALSLKHRFEVLAECQFSGVEHHIGIKPRMEEIALETEAISQWFGKKAALNAQMHILNELVRLLREHNQFDEEQICMRRVRTLHTTLWMRTQPWRYMFWPFIRYVEQLLASFPRFLSIVTVWLLVLAVLFAWALPQEVVGSGGILERIVLGLESAITSFFSVGSPIYHDTGAHTTTTLPTGPMVFVSSLAIVSGFLHLGVLITHLYTLVSRR
;
A
#
# COMPACT_ATOMS: atom_id res chain seq x y z
N MET A 1 29.03 -5.54 1.42
CA MET A 1 29.40 -4.95 0.12
C MET A 1 28.30 -5.28 -0.89
N PRO A 2 28.08 -4.45 -1.93
CA PRO A 2 27.20 -4.80 -3.04
C PRO A 2 27.71 -6.05 -3.75
N HIS A 3 26.80 -6.85 -4.32
CA HIS A 3 27.14 -8.00 -5.15
C HIS A 3 26.90 -7.65 -6.61
N TYR A 4 27.91 -7.80 -7.46
CA TYR A 4 27.84 -7.39 -8.87
C TYR A 4 27.61 -8.60 -9.77
N LEU A 5 26.65 -8.46 -10.68
CA LEU A 5 26.40 -9.36 -11.79
C LEU A 5 26.65 -8.63 -13.10
N ILE A 6 27.15 -9.33 -14.12
CA ILE A 6 27.32 -8.82 -15.48
C ILE A 6 26.30 -9.51 -16.38
N LEU A 7 25.59 -8.72 -17.17
CA LEU A 7 24.66 -9.16 -18.20
C LEU A 7 25.05 -8.49 -19.53
N ALA A 8 25.44 -9.27 -20.53
CA ALA A 8 25.97 -8.71 -21.76
C ALA A 8 25.60 -9.54 -23.00
N GLN A 9 25.53 -8.88 -24.16
CA GLN A 9 25.28 -9.52 -25.46
C GLN A 9 26.53 -10.15 -26.06
N SER A 10 27.72 -9.81 -25.59
CA SER A 10 28.96 -10.35 -26.13
C SER A 10 30.00 -10.61 -25.05
N LYS A 11 30.93 -11.54 -25.33
CA LYS A 11 32.07 -11.79 -24.44
C LYS A 11 32.96 -10.55 -24.29
N ILE A 12 33.06 -9.73 -25.34
CA ILE A 12 33.87 -8.50 -25.35
C ILE A 12 33.30 -7.49 -24.36
N THR A 13 32.01 -7.16 -24.49
CA THR A 13 31.35 -6.22 -23.59
C THR A 13 31.32 -6.73 -22.14
N ALA A 14 31.14 -8.04 -21.94
CA ALA A 14 31.27 -8.66 -20.62
C ALA A 14 32.68 -8.50 -20.02
N ASN A 15 33.74 -8.69 -20.81
CA ASN A 15 35.14 -8.47 -20.37
C ASN A 15 35.38 -7.00 -20.02
N THR A 16 34.84 -6.05 -20.79
CA THR A 16 34.95 -4.62 -20.49
C THR A 16 34.28 -4.26 -19.16
N LEU A 17 33.08 -4.78 -18.90
CA LEU A 17 32.40 -4.60 -17.61
C LEU A 17 33.15 -5.29 -16.47
N GLY A 18 33.76 -6.47 -16.72
CA GLY A 18 34.60 -7.17 -15.76
C GLY A 18 35.83 -6.36 -15.37
N ALA A 19 36.54 -5.81 -16.35
CA ALA A 19 37.68 -4.91 -16.12
C ALA A 19 37.27 -3.65 -15.34
N TRP A 20 36.06 -3.12 -15.58
CA TRP A 20 35.53 -2.01 -14.79
C TRP A 20 35.32 -2.38 -13.33
N LEU A 21 34.82 -3.58 -13.03
CA LEU A 21 34.70 -4.09 -11.67
C LEU A 21 36.06 -4.28 -11.00
N GLU A 22 37.07 -4.77 -11.73
CA GLU A 22 38.45 -4.88 -11.23
C GLU A 22 39.03 -3.52 -10.83
N LEU A 23 38.75 -2.46 -11.59
CA LEU A 23 39.13 -1.08 -11.24
C LEU A 23 38.45 -0.59 -9.96
N LEU A 24 37.28 -1.13 -9.60
CA LEU A 24 36.59 -0.87 -8.33
C LEU A 24 37.11 -1.73 -7.18
N GLY A 25 38.11 -2.58 -7.42
CA GLY A 25 38.72 -3.47 -6.44
C GLY A 25 38.01 -4.81 -6.28
N GLU A 26 37.07 -5.16 -7.16
CA GLU A 26 36.47 -6.50 -7.19
C GLU A 26 37.46 -7.53 -7.75
N LYS A 27 37.26 -8.80 -7.37
CA LYS A 27 38.09 -9.89 -7.91
C LYS A 27 37.81 -10.08 -9.41
N PRO A 28 38.84 -10.37 -10.22
CA PRO A 28 38.68 -10.66 -11.63
C PRO A 28 37.70 -11.82 -11.82
N LEU A 29 36.78 -11.67 -12.77
CA LEU A 29 35.79 -12.68 -13.12
C LEU A 29 36.38 -13.61 -14.19
N THR A 30 36.44 -14.91 -13.89
CA THR A 30 36.79 -15.91 -14.89
C THR A 30 35.65 -16.12 -15.89
N ASP A 31 35.94 -16.71 -17.04
CA ASP A 31 34.92 -17.02 -18.06
C ASP A 31 33.79 -17.92 -17.52
N ASP A 32 34.09 -18.81 -16.58
CA ASP A 32 33.12 -19.74 -15.97
C ASP A 32 32.46 -19.18 -14.67
N ASP A 33 32.64 -17.90 -14.35
CA ASP A 33 32.04 -17.31 -13.14
C ASP A 33 30.53 -17.11 -13.33
N SER A 34 29.73 -17.70 -12.44
CA SER A 34 28.26 -17.60 -12.43
C SER A 34 27.71 -16.15 -12.39
N ARG A 35 28.52 -15.18 -11.96
CA ARG A 35 28.17 -13.76 -11.97
C ARG A 35 28.20 -13.14 -13.36
N ARG A 36 28.77 -13.84 -14.34
CA ARG A 36 28.93 -13.38 -15.71
C ARG A 36 27.94 -14.09 -16.63
N MET A 37 26.90 -13.37 -17.02
CA MET A 37 25.85 -13.85 -17.91
C MET A 37 26.03 -13.24 -19.31
N VAL A 38 26.35 -14.08 -20.30
CA VAL A 38 26.52 -13.65 -21.69
C VAL A 38 25.46 -14.30 -22.56
N TRP A 39 24.66 -13.49 -23.25
CA TRP A 39 23.63 -13.94 -24.17
C TRP A 39 23.98 -13.52 -25.60
N PRO A 40 24.70 -14.36 -26.37
CA PRO A 40 25.21 -13.99 -27.70
C PRO A 40 24.16 -14.06 -28.81
N ASP A 41 23.06 -14.77 -28.58
CA ASP A 41 22.06 -15.03 -29.60
C ASP A 41 21.21 -13.79 -29.87
N ALA A 42 20.91 -13.55 -31.14
CA ALA A 42 19.95 -12.51 -31.52
C ALA A 42 18.60 -12.81 -30.87
N ILE A 43 18.03 -11.79 -30.25
CA ILE A 43 16.74 -11.92 -29.58
C ILE A 43 15.67 -11.46 -30.55
N ASP A 44 14.81 -12.41 -30.90
CA ASP A 44 13.60 -12.17 -31.67
C ASP A 44 12.39 -12.57 -30.82
N HIS A 45 11.17 -12.40 -31.35
CA HIS A 45 9.96 -12.70 -30.61
C HIS A 45 9.87 -14.19 -30.16
N THR A 46 10.49 -15.12 -30.88
CA THR A 46 10.45 -16.55 -30.52
C THR A 46 11.45 -16.90 -29.42
N THR A 47 12.61 -16.23 -29.40
CA THR A 47 13.66 -16.47 -28.41
C THR A 47 13.54 -15.59 -27.17
N ALA A 48 12.82 -14.46 -27.24
CA ALA A 48 12.68 -13.50 -26.15
C ALA A 48 12.11 -14.11 -24.86
N ILE A 49 11.10 -14.97 -24.97
CA ILE A 49 10.47 -15.63 -23.81
C ILE A 49 11.49 -16.54 -23.11
N HIS A 50 12.14 -17.41 -23.88
CA HIS A 50 13.16 -18.33 -23.36
C HIS A 50 14.37 -17.58 -22.77
N ALA A 51 14.82 -16.51 -23.44
CA ALA A 51 15.89 -15.65 -22.95
C ALA A 51 15.50 -14.98 -21.62
N TYR A 52 14.28 -14.46 -21.52
CA TYR A 52 13.75 -13.89 -20.28
C TYR A 52 13.71 -14.89 -19.13
N GLU A 53 13.15 -16.08 -19.36
CA GLU A 53 13.07 -17.14 -18.35
C GLU A 53 14.46 -17.55 -17.87
N THR A 54 15.36 -17.82 -18.82
CA THR A 54 16.74 -18.26 -18.54
C THR A 54 17.50 -17.20 -17.74
N LEU A 55 17.46 -15.94 -18.17
CA LEU A 55 18.18 -14.85 -17.50
C LEU A 55 17.57 -14.51 -16.13
N SER A 56 16.25 -14.59 -16.00
CA SER A 56 15.57 -14.41 -14.71
C SER A 56 16.00 -15.49 -13.71
N GLU A 57 16.06 -16.75 -14.16
CA GLU A 57 16.54 -17.85 -13.34
C GLU A 57 18.03 -17.68 -12.99
N TRP A 58 18.87 -17.29 -13.95
CA TRP A 58 20.29 -17.05 -13.71
C TRP A 58 20.53 -15.94 -12.67
N ILE A 59 19.80 -14.83 -12.73
CA ILE A 59 19.88 -13.75 -11.73
C ILE A 59 19.54 -14.29 -10.33
N GLU A 60 18.47 -15.07 -10.21
CA GLU A 60 18.06 -15.65 -8.94
C GLU A 60 19.06 -16.69 -8.41
N ASN A 61 19.59 -17.53 -9.28
CA ASN A 61 20.57 -18.55 -8.93
C ASN A 61 21.92 -17.92 -8.57
N ALA A 62 22.38 -16.92 -9.31
CA ALA A 62 23.62 -16.19 -9.00
C ALA A 62 23.52 -15.44 -7.66
N ALA A 63 22.36 -14.88 -7.33
CA ALA A 63 22.13 -14.27 -6.02
C ALA A 63 22.13 -15.30 -4.86
N ARG A 64 21.79 -16.56 -5.14
CA ARG A 64 21.81 -17.67 -4.17
C ARG A 64 23.13 -18.44 -4.13
N ALA A 65 24.01 -18.26 -5.13
CA ALA A 65 25.25 -19.02 -5.27
C ALA A 65 26.29 -18.62 -4.21
N GLY A 66 26.26 -19.29 -3.05
CA GLY A 66 27.20 -19.08 -1.95
C GLY A 66 26.73 -19.73 -0.64
N ALA A 67 27.60 -19.74 0.38
CA ALA A 67 27.24 -20.22 1.72
C ALA A 67 26.17 -19.33 2.39
N ASP A 68 26.11 -18.05 2.00
CA ASP A 68 25.12 -17.07 2.44
C ASP A 68 24.30 -16.60 1.25
N ALA A 69 22.99 -16.85 1.24
CA ALA A 69 22.10 -16.32 0.21
C ALA A 69 22.12 -14.78 0.23
N ILE A 70 22.51 -14.16 -0.89
CA ILE A 70 22.62 -12.71 -0.99
C ILE A 70 21.23 -12.13 -1.28
N PRO A 71 20.72 -11.20 -0.45
CA PRO A 71 19.43 -10.60 -0.73
C PRO A 71 19.52 -9.73 -1.99
N LEU A 72 18.52 -9.83 -2.87
CA LEU A 72 18.49 -9.14 -4.17
C LEU A 72 18.60 -7.62 -4.05
N ASN A 73 18.17 -7.03 -2.93
CA ASN A 73 18.35 -5.60 -2.66
C ASN A 73 19.81 -5.14 -2.51
N ARG A 74 20.76 -6.08 -2.40
CA ARG A 74 22.21 -5.83 -2.42
C ARG A 74 22.86 -6.14 -3.76
N VAL A 75 22.11 -6.69 -4.72
CA VAL A 75 22.60 -7.02 -6.05
C VAL A 75 22.61 -5.76 -6.93
N THR A 76 23.65 -5.62 -7.73
CA THR A 76 23.77 -4.64 -8.81
C THR A 76 24.03 -5.40 -10.10
N VAL A 77 23.19 -5.21 -11.11
CA VAL A 77 23.40 -5.80 -12.44
C VAL A 77 24.00 -4.74 -13.36
N LEU A 78 25.16 -5.04 -13.92
CA LEU A 78 25.81 -4.27 -14.98
C LEU A 78 25.38 -4.83 -16.33
N VAL A 79 24.63 -4.04 -17.08
CA VAL A 79 24.19 -4.35 -18.44
C VAL A 79 25.12 -3.62 -19.41
N ASP A 80 25.50 -4.25 -20.52
CA ASP A 80 26.47 -3.67 -21.47
C ASP A 80 25.98 -2.40 -22.15
N SER A 81 24.93 -2.47 -22.97
CA SER A 81 24.39 -1.32 -23.67
C SER A 81 22.88 -1.37 -23.75
N VAL A 82 22.25 -0.20 -23.63
CA VAL A 82 20.81 -0.02 -23.87
C VAL A 82 20.51 1.25 -24.64
N ASN A 83 19.49 1.20 -25.48
CA ASN A 83 18.87 2.35 -26.12
C ASN A 83 17.66 2.80 -25.29
N LEU A 84 17.77 3.95 -24.64
CA LEU A 84 16.68 4.48 -23.78
C LEU A 84 15.38 4.77 -24.53
N ALA A 85 15.45 4.95 -25.86
CA ALA A 85 14.27 5.18 -26.70
C ALA A 85 13.47 3.89 -26.96
N GLU A 86 14.13 2.73 -26.90
CA GLU A 86 13.59 1.39 -27.19
C GLU A 86 13.38 0.54 -25.93
N LEU A 87 13.66 1.12 -24.75
CA LEU A 87 13.51 0.48 -23.45
C LEU A 87 12.03 0.41 -23.02
N ASP A 88 11.26 -0.47 -23.67
CA ASP A 88 9.86 -0.76 -23.43
C ASP A 88 9.58 -2.26 -23.34
N ALA A 89 8.51 -2.67 -22.67
CA ALA A 89 8.25 -4.08 -22.35
C ALA A 89 7.36 -4.83 -23.37
N VAL A 90 6.99 -4.20 -24.49
CA VAL A 90 5.94 -4.72 -25.40
C VAL A 90 6.31 -4.68 -26.88
N SER A 91 7.49 -4.16 -27.23
CA SER A 91 7.94 -4.06 -28.61
C SER A 91 7.92 -5.41 -29.34
N GLU A 92 7.25 -5.43 -30.50
CA GLU A 92 6.96 -6.65 -31.28
C GLU A 92 8.23 -7.37 -31.79
N GLY A 93 9.37 -6.69 -31.82
CA GLY A 93 10.65 -7.26 -32.26
C GLY A 93 11.37 -8.12 -31.21
N GLY A 94 10.96 -8.06 -29.94
CA GLY A 94 11.59 -8.85 -28.87
C GLY A 94 13.08 -8.52 -28.64
N GLY A 95 13.52 -7.29 -28.93
CA GLY A 95 14.94 -6.92 -28.89
C GLY A 95 15.55 -6.94 -27.48
N TRP A 96 16.87 -6.78 -27.42
CA TRP A 96 17.63 -6.72 -26.16
C TRP A 96 17.09 -5.69 -25.17
N ASP A 97 16.79 -4.47 -25.64
CA ASP A 97 16.24 -3.42 -24.79
C ASP A 97 14.89 -3.81 -24.18
N SER A 98 14.07 -4.54 -24.94
CA SER A 98 12.78 -5.06 -24.47
C SER A 98 12.95 -6.12 -23.39
N LEU A 99 13.88 -7.06 -23.62
CA LEU A 99 14.26 -8.05 -22.62
C LEU A 99 14.76 -7.40 -21.33
N ILE A 100 15.65 -6.40 -21.43
CA ILE A 100 16.16 -5.66 -20.27
C ILE A 100 15.02 -4.92 -19.56
N ALA A 101 14.08 -4.32 -20.30
CA ALA A 101 12.90 -3.68 -19.73
C ALA A 101 12.04 -4.68 -18.92
N LEU A 102 11.82 -5.89 -19.43
CA LEU A 102 11.12 -6.97 -18.72
C LEU A 102 11.86 -7.33 -17.41
N LEU A 103 13.17 -7.55 -17.47
CA LEU A 103 13.98 -7.89 -16.29
C LEU A 103 13.98 -6.77 -15.24
N VAL A 104 14.09 -5.50 -15.66
CA VAL A 104 14.04 -4.35 -14.74
C VAL A 104 12.70 -4.26 -14.01
N LEU A 105 11.59 -4.57 -14.71
CA LEU A 105 10.26 -4.61 -14.10
C LEU A 105 10.07 -5.82 -13.17
N SER A 106 10.68 -6.97 -13.49
CA SER A 106 10.60 -8.20 -12.69
C SER A 106 11.41 -8.17 -11.39
N PHE A 107 12.45 -7.33 -11.31
CA PHE A 107 13.34 -7.21 -10.14
C PHE A 107 13.44 -5.78 -9.62
N PRO A 108 12.38 -5.26 -8.98
CA PRO A 108 12.32 -3.88 -8.51
C PRO A 108 13.35 -3.53 -7.43
N GLU A 109 13.86 -4.53 -6.70
CA GLU A 109 14.86 -4.35 -5.65
C GLU A 109 16.32 -4.37 -6.16
N ILE A 110 16.57 -4.75 -7.42
CA ILE A 110 17.91 -4.79 -7.99
C ILE A 110 18.32 -3.39 -8.48
N ARG A 111 19.59 -3.02 -8.26
CA ARG A 111 20.16 -1.83 -8.88
C ARG A 111 20.64 -2.17 -10.29
N TRP A 112 20.05 -1.55 -11.30
CA TRP A 112 20.40 -1.73 -12.71
C TRP A 112 21.32 -0.61 -13.17
N LEU A 113 22.45 -0.95 -13.80
CA LEU A 113 23.39 0.00 -14.37
C LEU A 113 23.75 -0.39 -15.80
N PHE A 114 24.02 0.60 -16.64
CA PHE A 114 24.27 0.43 -18.06
C PHE A 114 25.67 0.94 -18.42
N GLY A 115 26.43 0.12 -19.15
CA GLY A 115 27.75 0.45 -19.67
C GLY A 115 27.68 1.61 -20.65
N VAL A 116 26.84 1.45 -21.67
CA VAL A 116 26.55 2.45 -22.69
C VAL A 116 25.05 2.71 -22.73
N MET A 117 24.68 3.99 -22.68
CA MET A 117 23.30 4.42 -22.83
C MET A 117 23.21 5.29 -24.07
N THR A 118 22.54 4.81 -25.10
CA THR A 118 22.30 5.61 -26.31
C THR A 118 20.98 6.36 -26.19
N VAL A 119 21.01 7.60 -26.65
CA VAL A 119 19.87 8.51 -26.72
C VAL A 119 19.72 8.91 -28.17
N VAL A 120 18.53 8.71 -28.73
CA VAL A 120 18.21 9.27 -30.03
C VAL A 120 17.80 10.73 -29.82
N GLU A 121 18.68 11.66 -30.19
CA GLU A 121 18.37 13.10 -30.21
C GLU A 121 17.20 13.36 -31.15
N LYS A 122 15.98 13.42 -30.61
CA LYS A 122 14.85 13.97 -31.36
C LYS A 122 14.92 15.48 -31.32
N SER A 123 15.18 16.08 -32.47
CA SER A 123 15.13 17.51 -32.74
C SER A 123 13.72 18.06 -32.52
N GLY A 124 13.41 18.46 -31.28
CA GLY A 124 12.15 19.15 -30.95
C GLY A 124 11.55 18.90 -29.57
N SER A 125 12.25 18.23 -28.65
CA SER A 125 11.68 17.79 -27.37
C SER A 125 11.27 18.92 -26.41
N GLU A 126 10.06 18.79 -25.87
CA GLU A 126 9.55 19.45 -24.66
C GLU A 126 10.58 19.37 -23.52
N ALA A 127 10.88 20.50 -22.86
CA ALA A 127 11.94 20.61 -21.85
C ALA A 127 11.86 19.58 -20.71
N GLY A 128 10.67 19.07 -20.39
CA GLY A 128 10.47 18.11 -19.29
C GLY A 128 10.99 16.69 -19.56
N ILE A 129 11.01 16.22 -20.80
CA ILE A 129 11.48 14.86 -21.13
C ILE A 129 13.01 14.77 -20.96
N PHE A 130 13.70 15.83 -21.36
CA PHE A 130 15.16 15.91 -21.32
C PHE A 130 15.70 15.85 -19.88
N ASP A 131 15.03 16.51 -18.92
CA ASP A 131 15.43 16.48 -17.50
C ASP A 131 15.30 15.08 -16.90
N GLU A 132 14.26 14.33 -17.28
CA GLU A 132 14.07 12.96 -16.79
C GLU A 132 15.08 11.99 -17.38
N GLU A 133 15.39 12.13 -18.66
CA GLU A 133 16.40 11.32 -19.34
C GLU A 133 17.78 11.54 -18.71
N ARG A 134 18.17 12.80 -18.49
CA ARG A 134 19.42 13.15 -17.79
C ARG A 134 19.46 12.55 -16.38
N ARG A 135 18.33 12.56 -15.66
CA ARG A 135 18.22 11.94 -14.33
C ARG A 135 18.44 10.42 -14.39
N ILE A 136 17.92 9.75 -15.41
CA ILE A 136 18.10 8.30 -15.61
C ILE A 136 19.55 8.01 -15.96
N ILE A 137 20.16 8.73 -16.90
CA ILE A 137 21.58 8.56 -17.28
C ILE A 137 22.51 8.77 -16.07
N LYS A 138 22.27 9.83 -15.28
CA LYS A 138 23.04 10.10 -14.06
C LYS A 138 22.88 8.98 -13.03
N GLY A 139 21.67 8.43 -12.86
CA GLY A 139 21.37 7.40 -11.87
C GLY A 139 21.78 5.98 -12.27
N HIS A 140 21.88 5.71 -13.57
CA HIS A 140 22.02 4.35 -14.12
C HIS A 140 23.23 4.15 -15.02
N SER A 141 24.07 5.15 -15.28
CA SER A 141 25.37 4.93 -15.93
C SER A 141 26.39 4.30 -14.98
N LEU A 142 27.49 3.73 -15.51
CA LEU A 142 28.61 3.21 -14.71
C LEU A 142 29.22 4.26 -13.77
N SER A 143 29.22 5.54 -14.17
CA SER A 143 29.71 6.63 -13.32
C SER A 143 28.94 6.74 -12.00
N SER A 144 27.69 6.26 -11.96
CA SER A 144 26.88 6.24 -10.74
C SER A 144 27.39 5.31 -9.65
N LEU A 145 28.31 4.39 -9.98
CA LEU A 145 29.03 3.58 -8.97
C LEU A 145 30.01 4.42 -8.17
N LEU A 146 30.55 5.45 -8.79
CA LEU A 146 31.52 6.38 -8.20
C LEU A 146 30.82 7.60 -7.62
N SER A 147 29.67 8.00 -8.18
CA SER A 147 28.94 9.18 -7.74
C SER A 147 27.93 8.84 -6.64
N GLY A 148 28.29 9.20 -5.41
CA GLY A 148 27.36 9.23 -4.28
C GLY A 148 26.96 7.86 -3.70
N PRO A 149 26.21 7.88 -2.58
CA PRO A 149 25.76 6.67 -1.90
C PRO A 149 24.70 5.87 -2.69
N ARG A 150 24.68 4.55 -2.48
CA ARG A 150 23.68 3.65 -3.07
C ARG A 150 22.27 4.00 -2.58
N ARG A 151 21.37 4.30 -3.51
CA ARG A 151 19.92 4.48 -3.27
C ARG A 151 19.20 3.12 -3.30
N ASP A 152 18.15 2.96 -2.49
CA ASP A 152 17.32 1.75 -2.48
C ASP A 152 16.39 1.77 -3.72
N PRO A 153 16.54 0.87 -4.70
CA PRO A 153 15.80 0.92 -5.96
C PRO A 153 14.33 0.49 -5.81
N LEU A 154 13.94 -0.09 -4.67
CA LEU A 154 12.65 -0.76 -4.45
C LEU A 154 11.41 0.10 -4.76
N PHE A 155 11.49 1.43 -4.57
CA PHE A 155 10.38 2.35 -4.87
C PHE A 155 10.68 3.32 -6.02
N ASP A 156 11.60 2.93 -6.89
CA ASP A 156 11.98 3.63 -8.13
C ASP A 156 12.39 5.11 -7.92
N PRO A 157 13.33 5.41 -7.01
CA PRO A 157 13.71 6.78 -6.68
C PRO A 157 14.36 7.55 -7.84
N THR A 158 14.89 6.84 -8.84
CA THR A 158 15.49 7.39 -10.07
C THR A 158 14.45 7.57 -11.19
N GLY A 159 13.40 6.75 -11.22
CA GLY A 159 12.38 6.77 -12.26
C GLY A 159 12.64 5.87 -13.46
N LEU A 160 13.54 4.88 -13.34
CA LEU A 160 13.81 3.95 -14.44
C LEU A 160 12.60 3.08 -14.75
N ARG A 161 11.93 2.54 -13.73
CA ARG A 161 10.73 1.72 -13.95
C ARG A 161 9.56 2.56 -14.46
N ASP A 162 9.39 3.76 -13.93
CA ASP A 162 8.40 4.72 -14.44
C ASP A 162 8.68 5.12 -15.90
N TRP A 163 9.95 5.29 -16.28
CA TRP A 163 10.35 5.53 -17.66
C TRP A 163 9.96 4.38 -18.58
N ILE A 164 10.29 3.15 -18.20
CA ILE A 164 9.91 1.95 -18.95
C ILE A 164 8.39 1.90 -19.10
N ARG A 165 7.61 2.12 -18.02
CA ARG A 165 6.15 2.15 -18.09
C ARG A 165 5.62 3.20 -19.07
N ARG A 166 6.23 4.40 -19.11
CA ARG A 166 5.84 5.45 -20.07
C ARG A 166 6.18 5.07 -21.50
N LYS A 167 7.35 4.48 -21.75
CA LYS A 167 7.74 3.99 -23.08
C LYS A 167 6.81 2.86 -23.54
N THR A 168 6.51 1.91 -22.65
CA THR A 168 5.51 0.87 -22.87
C THR A 168 4.13 1.46 -23.20
N ASN A 169 3.65 2.46 -22.45
CA ASN A 169 2.39 3.16 -22.77
C ASN A 169 2.42 3.83 -24.14
N CYS A 170 3.55 4.44 -24.54
CA CYS A 170 3.69 5.01 -25.87
C CYS A 170 3.57 3.92 -26.96
N GLN A 171 4.21 2.76 -26.78
CA GLN A 171 4.12 1.66 -27.73
C GLN A 171 2.72 1.02 -27.78
N LEU A 172 2.10 0.81 -26.63
CA LEU A 172 0.72 0.30 -26.54
C LEU A 172 -0.24 1.21 -27.31
N ALA A 173 -0.11 2.53 -27.15
CA ALA A 173 -0.99 3.50 -27.79
C ALA A 173 -0.74 3.66 -29.31
N HIS A 174 0.51 3.68 -29.75
CA HIS A 174 0.86 4.05 -31.14
C HIS A 174 1.06 2.85 -32.06
N THR A 175 1.64 1.76 -31.54
CA THR A 175 2.05 0.60 -32.35
C THR A 175 1.00 -0.49 -32.25
N ILE A 176 0.68 -0.91 -31.03
CA ILE A 176 -0.19 -2.08 -30.78
C ILE A 176 -1.68 -1.68 -30.76
N LYS A 177 -1.98 -0.39 -30.59
CA LYS A 177 -3.34 0.17 -30.44
C LYS A 177 -4.14 -0.52 -29.33
N ASP A 178 -3.45 -0.85 -28.24
CA ASP A 178 -4.07 -1.41 -27.04
C ASP A 178 -4.57 -0.28 -26.12
N ASP A 179 -5.74 -0.49 -25.51
CA ASP A 179 -6.35 0.40 -24.51
C ASP A 179 -5.73 0.25 -23.11
N LEU A 180 -4.84 -0.73 -22.92
CA LEU A 180 -4.07 -0.89 -21.70
C LEU A 180 -3.22 0.35 -21.44
N ARG A 181 -3.35 0.92 -20.24
CA ARG A 181 -2.48 2.00 -19.78
C ARG A 181 -1.89 1.66 -18.41
N LEU A 182 -0.58 1.51 -18.36
CA LEU A 182 0.18 1.32 -17.14
C LEU A 182 0.18 2.62 -16.32
N PRO A 183 0.06 2.56 -14.98
CA PRO A 183 0.02 3.74 -14.15
C PRO A 183 1.40 4.41 -14.03
N GLU A 184 1.42 5.74 -14.11
CA GLU A 184 2.63 6.57 -14.10
C GLU A 184 2.78 7.33 -12.76
N ARG A 185 3.98 7.34 -12.19
CA ARG A 185 4.36 7.94 -10.91
C ARG A 185 5.24 9.18 -11.12
N ASN A 186 4.63 10.24 -11.62
CA ASN A 186 5.35 11.46 -12.01
C ASN A 186 5.90 12.27 -10.84
N LYS A 187 5.50 11.98 -9.59
CA LYS A 187 5.91 12.71 -8.39
C LYS A 187 6.87 11.88 -7.54
N LEU A 188 7.89 12.53 -6.99
CA LEU A 188 8.88 11.91 -6.12
C LEU A 188 8.60 12.28 -4.65
N ALA A 189 8.75 11.32 -3.76
CA ALA A 189 8.70 11.47 -2.32
C ALA A 189 10.04 11.08 -1.67
N ALA A 190 10.36 11.66 -0.53
CA ALA A 190 11.45 11.20 0.33
C ALA A 190 10.87 10.68 1.65
N SER A 191 11.36 9.52 2.08
CA SER A 191 11.12 8.94 3.39
C SER A 191 12.44 8.95 4.16
N ILE A 192 12.54 9.75 5.20
CA ILE A 192 13.79 10.09 5.89
C ILE A 192 13.66 9.66 7.34
N ASP A 193 14.36 8.57 7.69
CA ASP A 193 14.35 7.97 9.03
C ASP A 193 15.59 7.06 9.15
N GLU A 194 16.34 7.13 10.26
CA GLU A 194 17.47 6.23 10.52
C GLU A 194 17.04 4.77 10.73
N GLU A 195 15.81 4.55 11.21
CA GLU A 195 15.23 3.23 11.37
C GLU A 195 14.73 2.72 10.02
N LYS A 196 15.43 1.73 9.45
CA LYS A 196 15.12 1.17 8.12
C LYS A 196 13.68 0.67 7.99
N SER A 197 13.10 0.12 9.06
CA SER A 197 11.70 -0.35 9.08
C SER A 197 10.72 0.81 8.86
N TYR A 198 10.90 1.92 9.59
CA TYR A 198 10.10 3.13 9.44
C TYR A 198 10.29 3.76 8.07
N ALA A 199 11.55 3.94 7.65
CA ALA A 199 11.88 4.55 6.37
C ALA A 199 11.24 3.78 5.19
N ARG A 200 11.32 2.43 5.21
CA ARG A 200 10.71 1.57 4.19
C ARG A 200 9.20 1.54 4.25
N PHE A 201 8.62 1.44 5.45
CA PHE A 201 7.16 1.45 5.60
C PHE A 201 6.56 2.76 5.06
N HIS A 202 7.08 3.92 5.49
CA HIS A 202 6.65 5.22 4.98
C HIS A 202 6.92 5.40 3.48
N GLY A 203 8.07 4.92 3.00
CA GLY A 203 8.40 4.91 1.57
C GLY A 203 7.39 4.10 0.75
N TYR A 204 7.00 2.93 1.26
CA TYR A 204 5.95 2.11 0.67
C TYR A 204 4.58 2.80 0.69
N VAL A 205 4.19 3.46 1.79
CA VAL A 205 2.93 4.22 1.83
C VAL A 205 2.92 5.28 0.72
N ALA A 206 4.01 6.03 0.53
CA ALA A 206 4.10 6.96 -0.59
C ALA A 206 4.04 6.24 -1.95
N TYR A 207 4.77 5.13 -2.10
CA TYR A 207 4.79 4.34 -3.35
C TYR A 207 3.41 3.85 -3.78
N ARG A 208 2.67 3.31 -2.81
CA ARG A 208 1.29 2.84 -2.92
C ARG A 208 0.31 3.91 -3.39
N PHE A 209 0.49 5.15 -2.93
CA PHE A 209 -0.35 6.27 -3.33
C PHE A 209 0.16 6.99 -4.59
N GLY A 210 1.08 6.39 -5.35
CA GLY A 210 1.46 6.84 -6.68
C GLY A 210 2.67 7.78 -6.74
N TYR A 211 3.47 7.85 -5.67
CA TYR A 211 4.76 8.51 -5.72
C TYR A 211 5.85 7.50 -6.09
N ARG A 212 6.90 7.94 -6.77
CA ARG A 212 8.21 7.30 -6.60
C ARG A 212 8.73 7.67 -5.22
N ALA A 213 9.46 6.81 -4.53
CA ALA A 213 9.93 7.10 -3.18
C ALA A 213 11.43 6.85 -3.02
N ASP A 214 12.11 7.77 -2.34
CA ASP A 214 13.51 7.65 -1.97
C ASP A 214 13.62 7.38 -0.47
N VAL A 215 14.32 6.32 -0.10
CA VAL A 215 14.45 5.86 1.29
C VAL A 215 15.82 6.30 1.80
N ILE A 216 15.82 7.27 2.70
CA ILE A 216 17.03 7.93 3.20
C ILE A 216 17.23 7.51 4.64
N THR A 217 18.13 6.54 4.84
CA THR A 217 18.43 5.94 6.15
C THR A 217 19.84 6.21 6.64
N THR A 218 20.62 7.00 5.90
CA THR A 218 22.01 7.33 6.23
C THR A 218 22.27 8.81 6.04
N TRP A 219 23.24 9.31 6.79
CA TRP A 219 23.69 10.68 6.67
C TRP A 219 24.34 10.96 5.33
N GLY A 220 25.08 10.00 4.77
CA GLY A 220 25.63 10.11 3.42
C GLY A 220 24.55 10.37 2.37
N LEU A 221 23.43 9.63 2.42
CA LEU A 221 22.28 9.86 1.54
C LEU A 221 21.63 11.22 1.83
N MET A 222 21.46 11.57 3.11
CA MET A 222 20.89 12.86 3.49
C MET A 222 21.70 14.05 2.95
N LYS A 223 23.04 14.00 3.03
CA LYS A 223 23.92 15.03 2.45
C LYS A 223 23.88 15.04 0.92
N ASP A 224 23.94 13.87 0.27
CA ASP A 224 23.86 13.77 -1.19
C ASP A 224 22.58 14.42 -1.73
N ARG A 225 21.45 14.23 -1.04
CA ARG A 225 20.16 14.75 -1.47
C ARG A 225 19.93 16.20 -1.07
N PHE A 226 20.37 16.60 0.13
CA PHE A 226 19.96 17.88 0.71
C PHE A 226 21.08 18.82 1.16
N GLY A 227 22.35 18.39 1.05
CA GLY A 227 23.52 19.21 1.34
C GLY A 227 23.75 20.30 0.29
N GLU A 228 24.76 21.13 0.51
CA GLU A 228 25.29 21.99 -0.56
C GLU A 228 26.05 21.11 -1.56
N GLU A 229 25.92 21.43 -2.84
CA GLU A 229 26.90 20.94 -3.81
C GLU A 229 28.24 21.52 -3.36
N THR A 230 29.07 20.68 -2.73
CA THR A 230 30.50 20.94 -2.68
C THR A 230 30.92 21.06 -4.13
N GLU A 231 31.19 22.28 -4.60
CA GLU A 231 31.84 22.55 -5.87
C GLU A 231 33.13 21.72 -5.90
N SER A 232 33.03 20.51 -6.46
CA SER A 232 34.17 19.64 -6.64
C SER A 232 34.91 20.16 -7.85
N PHE A 233 36.04 20.79 -7.54
CA PHE A 233 37.09 21.32 -8.42
C PHE A 233 36.78 22.68 -9.08
N PRO A 234 37.47 23.75 -8.65
CA PRO A 234 37.75 24.85 -9.57
C PRO A 234 38.55 24.24 -10.72
N ARG A 235 38.07 24.40 -11.96
CA ARG A 235 38.95 24.27 -13.12
C ARG A 235 39.98 25.39 -13.02
N GLU A 236 41.11 25.11 -12.38
CA GLU A 236 42.32 25.88 -12.58
C GLU A 236 42.61 25.85 -14.09
N ASN A 237 42.68 27.02 -14.71
CA ASN A 237 43.07 27.29 -16.11
C ASN A 237 41.97 27.71 -17.11
N GLU A 238 40.95 28.47 -16.69
CA GLU A 238 40.29 29.41 -17.61
C GLU A 238 40.66 30.86 -17.26
N THR A 239 41.79 31.31 -17.82
CA THR A 239 42.16 32.73 -17.93
C THR A 239 41.29 33.39 -19.02
N GLY A 240 40.04 33.69 -18.68
CA GLY A 240 39.08 34.44 -19.51
C GLY A 240 38.30 35.46 -18.66
N PRO A 241 37.78 36.56 -19.24
CA PRO A 241 37.65 37.84 -18.55
C PRO A 241 36.48 37.91 -17.54
N SER A 242 36.77 38.57 -16.42
CA SER A 242 35.89 39.22 -15.43
C SER A 242 34.80 38.38 -14.72
N PRO A 243 34.94 38.11 -13.41
CA PRO A 243 34.01 37.29 -12.62
C PRO A 243 32.76 38.04 -12.09
N ALA A 244 32.39 39.20 -12.63
CA ALA A 244 31.36 40.05 -12.02
C ALA A 244 29.92 39.83 -12.52
N GLU A 245 29.68 39.13 -13.63
CA GLU A 245 28.32 39.01 -14.22
C GLU A 245 27.77 37.58 -14.34
N ASN A 246 28.57 36.55 -14.06
CA ASN A 246 28.11 35.14 -14.06
C ASN A 246 27.87 34.54 -12.67
N SER A 247 28.19 35.26 -11.60
CA SER A 247 27.96 34.81 -10.21
C SER A 247 26.49 34.87 -9.77
N GLU A 248 25.59 35.44 -10.58
CA GLU A 248 24.17 35.63 -10.23
C GLU A 248 23.26 34.47 -10.68
N LYS A 249 23.80 33.40 -11.27
CA LYS A 249 22.97 32.34 -11.88
C LYS A 249 23.36 30.90 -11.56
N ILE A 250 24.13 30.64 -10.50
CA ILE A 250 24.02 29.33 -9.83
C ILE A 250 22.73 29.37 -9.01
N ARG A 251 21.59 29.23 -9.70
CA ARG A 251 20.32 28.95 -9.03
C ARG A 251 20.53 27.65 -8.27
N LYS A 252 20.64 27.71 -6.95
CA LYS A 252 20.66 26.52 -6.09
C LYS A 252 19.44 25.66 -6.49
N GLU A 253 19.69 24.54 -7.17
CA GLU A 253 18.62 23.73 -7.73
C GLU A 253 17.77 23.15 -6.59
N SER A 254 16.45 23.34 -6.68
CA SER A 254 15.49 22.73 -5.76
C SER A 254 15.70 21.22 -5.66
N HIS A 255 15.41 20.61 -4.52
CA HIS A 255 15.59 19.16 -4.34
C HIS A 255 14.61 18.30 -5.17
N GLY A 256 13.52 18.87 -5.68
CA GLY A 256 12.60 18.22 -6.62
C GLY A 256 11.69 17.14 -6.00
N TYR A 257 11.61 17.09 -4.66
CA TYR A 257 10.71 16.18 -3.95
C TYR A 257 9.37 16.85 -3.74
N TRP A 258 8.30 16.18 -4.14
CA TRP A 258 6.95 16.69 -3.95
C TRP A 258 6.43 16.46 -2.53
N LEU A 259 6.80 15.33 -1.91
CA LEU A 259 6.44 14.92 -0.55
C LEU A 259 7.70 14.58 0.26
N LEU A 260 7.80 15.10 1.47
CA LEU A 260 8.81 14.72 2.45
C LEU A 260 8.10 14.11 3.67
N LEU A 261 8.46 12.88 4.03
CA LEU A 261 8.09 12.19 5.26
C LEU A 261 9.35 12.05 6.10
N GLU A 262 9.50 12.90 7.10
CA GLU A 262 10.74 13.04 7.89
C GLU A 262 10.49 12.66 9.34
N ASP A 263 11.38 11.86 9.94
CA ASP A 263 11.43 11.77 11.40
C ASP A 263 11.93 13.10 12.00
N MET A 264 11.41 13.44 13.18
CA MET A 264 11.83 14.63 13.91
C MET A 264 13.20 14.45 14.54
N SER A 265 13.48 13.27 15.08
CA SER A 265 14.61 13.00 15.96
C SER A 265 15.76 12.31 15.24
N LEU A 266 15.99 12.68 13.97
CA LEU A 266 16.98 12.03 13.10
C LEU A 266 18.37 11.92 13.75
N ASN A 267 18.83 10.68 13.91
CA ASN A 267 20.17 10.40 14.42
C ASN A 267 20.87 9.27 13.64
N PHE A 268 21.17 9.54 12.38
CA PHE A 268 21.88 8.60 11.51
C PHE A 268 23.21 8.09 12.12
N PRO A 269 23.50 6.80 12.01
CA PRO A 269 24.68 6.19 12.63
C PRO A 269 26.01 6.64 12.00
N ASP A 270 25.99 7.07 10.74
CA ASP A 270 27.15 7.57 9.98
C ASP A 270 27.31 9.10 10.05
N LYS A 271 26.56 9.77 10.94
CA LYS A 271 26.65 11.22 11.18
C LYS A 271 27.71 11.54 12.23
N GLU A 272 28.43 12.64 12.03
CA GLU A 272 29.33 13.18 13.05
C GLU A 272 28.56 13.57 14.34
N ASN A 273 29.11 13.25 15.51
CA ASN A 273 28.44 13.46 16.81
C ASN A 273 28.02 14.92 17.08
N LYS A 274 28.74 15.88 16.51
CA LYS A 274 28.46 17.32 16.67
C LYS A 274 27.27 17.84 15.85
N ILE A 275 26.76 17.06 14.91
CA ILE A 275 25.67 17.48 14.02
C ILE A 275 24.35 17.13 14.69
N HIS A 276 23.50 18.11 14.96
CA HIS A 276 22.19 17.91 15.58
C HIS A 276 21.07 18.23 14.58
N LEU A 277 20.14 17.28 14.36
CA LEU A 277 19.09 17.40 13.34
C LEU A 277 17.67 17.57 13.92
N LEU A 278 17.57 17.76 15.25
CA LEU A 278 16.30 17.88 15.96
C LEU A 278 15.53 19.16 15.60
N HIS A 279 16.22 20.30 15.53
CA HIS A 279 15.63 21.58 15.16
C HIS A 279 15.67 21.75 13.64
N LEU A 280 14.57 22.20 13.03
CA LEU A 280 14.49 22.40 11.58
C LEU A 280 15.18 23.69 11.13
N ALA A 281 15.02 24.78 11.89
CA ALA A 281 15.53 26.11 11.56
C ALA A 281 17.07 26.17 11.53
N ARG A 282 17.63 27.12 10.79
CA ARG A 282 19.08 27.24 10.57
C ARG A 282 19.85 27.55 11.86
N CYS A 283 19.37 28.52 12.63
CA CYS A 283 19.96 28.94 13.90
C CYS A 283 18.96 28.74 15.04
N HIS A 284 19.41 28.17 16.16
CA HIS A 284 18.62 28.19 17.39
C HIS A 284 18.59 29.64 17.93
N PRO A 285 17.41 30.23 18.20
CA PRO A 285 17.29 31.64 18.59
C PRO A 285 18.04 31.99 19.89
N GLU A 286 18.39 30.98 20.70
CA GLU A 286 19.04 31.15 22.01
C GLU A 286 20.56 30.84 22.01
N SER A 287 21.16 30.45 20.88
CA SER A 287 22.59 30.06 20.81
C SER A 287 23.44 31.06 20.05
N LYS A 288 24.44 31.67 20.72
CA LYS A 288 25.51 32.45 20.08
C LYS A 288 26.64 31.57 19.51
N ASP A 289 26.61 30.26 19.75
CA ASP A 289 27.61 29.33 19.25
C ASP A 289 27.10 28.61 17.98
N GLU A 290 27.94 28.54 16.94
CA GLU A 290 27.73 27.75 15.71
C GLU A 290 27.49 26.24 15.97
N LYS A 291 27.75 25.78 17.21
CA LYS A 291 27.58 24.39 17.66
C LYS A 291 26.12 23.94 17.82
N GLN A 292 25.14 24.81 17.63
CA GLN A 292 23.69 24.48 17.65
C GLN A 292 22.99 24.81 16.32
N ALA A 293 23.71 24.63 15.22
CA ALA A 293 23.13 24.67 13.89
C ALA A 293 22.05 23.59 13.72
N GLY A 294 20.86 23.97 13.21
CA GLY A 294 19.77 23.02 12.96
C GLY A 294 19.83 22.41 11.56
N ARG A 295 18.77 21.68 11.18
CA ARG A 295 18.70 20.88 9.95
C ARG A 295 18.92 21.72 8.69
N ALA A 296 18.32 22.90 8.60
CA ALA A 296 18.50 23.81 7.46
C ALA A 296 19.94 24.34 7.29
N PHE A 297 20.78 24.28 8.33
CA PHE A 297 22.18 24.63 8.19
C PHE A 297 22.98 23.51 7.50
N HIS A 298 22.80 22.28 7.97
CA HIS A 298 23.54 21.12 7.43
C HIS A 298 22.95 20.57 6.13
N CYS A 299 21.66 20.79 5.93
CA CYS A 299 20.89 20.39 4.75
C CYS A 299 20.13 21.62 4.22
N PRO A 300 20.81 22.60 3.62
CA PRO A 300 20.19 23.86 3.20
C PRO A 300 19.14 23.69 2.12
N ARG A 301 19.13 22.54 1.41
CA ARG A 301 18.02 22.23 0.49
C ARG A 301 16.71 21.97 1.22
N LEU A 302 16.74 21.76 2.53
CA LEU A 302 15.55 21.61 3.39
C LEU A 302 15.20 22.91 4.13
N ASP A 303 15.71 24.06 3.72
CA ASP A 303 15.34 25.33 4.34
C ASP A 303 13.96 25.82 3.85
N SER A 304 12.92 25.59 4.66
CA SER A 304 11.54 25.99 4.36
C SER A 304 11.32 27.52 4.37
N GLU A 305 12.30 28.32 4.81
CA GLU A 305 12.26 29.78 4.67
C GLU A 305 12.54 30.23 3.23
N ASN A 306 13.25 29.39 2.46
CA ASN A 306 13.55 29.61 1.05
C ASN A 306 12.69 28.71 0.14
N PRO A 307 11.57 29.23 -0.40
CA PRO A 307 10.67 28.45 -1.24
C PRO A 307 11.24 28.03 -2.60
N ASP A 308 12.30 28.69 -3.07
CA ASP A 308 12.95 28.35 -4.35
C ASP A 308 13.86 27.13 -4.21
N ILE A 309 14.30 26.84 -2.98
CA ILE A 309 15.17 25.73 -2.65
C ILE A 309 14.37 24.54 -2.12
N GLU A 310 13.51 24.77 -1.12
CA GLU A 310 12.68 23.73 -0.51
C GLU A 310 11.28 23.73 -1.12
N ASP A 311 11.21 23.17 -2.33
CA ASP A 311 10.06 23.25 -3.22
C ASP A 311 8.97 22.20 -2.94
N SER A 312 9.05 21.43 -1.85
CA SER A 312 8.08 20.35 -1.60
C SER A 312 6.66 20.86 -1.36
N GLN A 313 5.66 20.15 -1.90
CA GLN A 313 4.23 20.42 -1.66
C GLN A 313 3.80 20.07 -0.24
N HIS A 314 4.36 18.99 0.28
CA HIS A 314 4.05 18.50 1.61
C HIS A 314 5.33 18.15 2.32
N ARG A 315 5.54 18.78 3.47
CA ARG A 315 6.62 18.44 4.39
C ARG A 315 6.00 17.97 5.70
N ILE A 316 6.06 16.67 5.94
CA ILE A 316 5.45 16.02 7.09
C ILE A 316 6.55 15.58 8.04
N LEU A 317 6.50 16.11 9.26
CA LEU A 317 7.37 15.70 10.34
C LEU A 317 6.65 14.66 11.20
N ILE A 318 7.25 13.50 11.37
CA ILE A 318 6.72 12.37 12.12
C ILE A 318 7.51 12.29 13.44
N THR A 319 6.82 12.13 14.57
CA THR A 319 7.48 12.10 15.89
C THR A 319 6.69 11.26 16.88
N THR A 320 7.36 10.63 17.85
CA THR A 320 6.71 9.94 18.98
C THR A 320 6.06 10.88 19.98
N GLY A 321 6.27 12.20 19.85
CA GLY A 321 5.67 13.18 20.76
C GLY A 321 6.22 13.11 22.19
N GLN A 322 7.49 12.71 22.35
CA GLN A 322 8.16 12.64 23.65
C GLN A 322 7.92 13.92 24.47
N THR A 323 7.52 13.72 25.73
CA THR A 323 6.97 14.75 26.62
C THR A 323 8.02 15.43 27.49
N SER A 324 9.31 15.22 27.25
CA SER A 324 10.35 15.92 28.00
C SER A 324 10.20 17.43 27.80
N ARG A 325 10.55 18.23 28.82
CA ARG A 325 10.37 19.69 28.76
C ARG A 325 11.16 20.34 27.61
N ARG A 326 12.30 19.75 27.22
CA ARG A 326 13.12 20.19 26.07
C ARG A 326 12.54 19.72 24.74
N ASP A 327 12.06 18.49 24.64
CA ASP A 327 11.47 18.00 23.37
C ASP A 327 10.17 18.74 23.02
N ASN A 328 9.41 19.14 24.05
CA ASN A 328 8.23 19.98 23.88
C ASN A 328 8.54 21.37 23.33
N SER A 329 9.69 21.98 23.66
CA SER A 329 10.08 23.27 23.06
C SER A 329 10.49 23.09 21.61
N ALA A 330 11.36 22.11 21.31
CA ALA A 330 11.77 21.80 19.93
C ALA A 330 10.58 21.44 19.04
N LEU A 331 9.62 20.64 19.52
CA LEU A 331 8.40 20.32 18.80
C LEU A 331 7.54 21.56 18.53
N ARG A 332 7.43 22.49 19.50
CA ARG A 332 6.70 23.74 19.33
C ARG A 332 7.37 24.63 18.29
N GLU A 333 8.68 24.75 18.33
CA GLU A 333 9.47 25.51 17.35
C GLU A 333 9.33 24.92 15.95
N ASN A 334 9.52 23.60 15.80
CA ASN A 334 9.37 22.91 14.52
C ASN A 334 7.95 23.05 13.96
N ARG A 335 6.92 23.04 14.80
CA ARG A 335 5.52 23.34 14.38
C ARG A 335 5.38 24.76 13.87
N VAL A 336 5.99 25.75 14.52
CA VAL A 336 5.97 27.15 14.08
C VAL A 336 6.72 27.29 12.75
N TYR A 337 7.92 26.72 12.65
CA TYR A 337 8.73 26.72 11.43
C TYR A 337 7.96 26.14 10.24
N LEU A 338 7.34 24.96 10.39
CA LEU A 338 6.55 24.32 9.33
C LEU A 338 5.25 25.08 8.99
N ARG A 339 4.64 25.78 9.95
CA ARG A 339 3.48 26.65 9.69
C ARG A 339 3.86 27.90 8.90
N ASN A 340 5.09 28.39 9.09
CA ASN A 340 5.62 29.57 8.42
C ASN A 340 6.18 29.26 7.02
N LYS A 341 6.20 27.99 6.58
CA LYS A 341 6.57 27.61 5.22
C LYS A 341 5.70 28.42 4.23
N LYS A 342 6.33 29.34 3.50
CA LYS A 342 5.64 30.34 2.65
C LYS A 342 4.77 29.70 1.58
N ASN A 343 5.24 28.58 1.03
CA ASN A 343 4.56 27.82 0.01
C ASN A 343 4.07 26.49 0.58
N ARG A 344 2.81 26.14 0.31
CA ARG A 344 2.33 24.74 0.45
C ARG A 344 2.20 24.33 1.93
N ARG A 345 2.29 23.04 2.28
CA ARG A 345 1.83 22.54 3.60
C ARG A 345 2.92 21.87 4.42
N GLY A 346 3.25 22.45 5.56
CA GLY A 346 3.97 21.78 6.65
C GLY A 346 2.98 21.17 7.66
N LYS A 347 3.25 19.93 8.12
CA LYS A 347 2.43 19.30 9.17
C LYS A 347 3.27 18.42 10.08
N VAL A 348 2.85 18.29 11.33
CA VAL A 348 3.42 17.32 12.27
C VAL A 348 2.41 16.22 12.55
N VAL A 349 2.85 14.96 12.51
CA VAL A 349 2.07 13.76 12.78
C VAL A 349 2.72 12.98 13.92
N LEU A 350 1.91 12.48 14.84
CA LEU A 350 2.40 11.69 15.97
C LEU A 350 2.39 10.20 15.62
N LYS A 351 3.49 9.50 15.96
CA LYS A 351 3.53 8.03 16.14
C LYS A 351 2.80 7.73 17.47
N LEU A 352 2.05 6.65 17.61
CA LEU A 352 1.74 5.57 16.65
C LEU A 352 0.58 5.96 15.72
N THR A 353 0.47 5.30 14.57
CA THR A 353 -0.68 5.45 13.64
C THR A 353 -1.43 4.13 13.54
N SER A 354 -2.74 4.11 13.31
CA SER A 354 -3.53 2.87 13.18
C SER A 354 -3.35 2.15 11.83
N GLY A 355 -2.18 2.28 11.19
CA GLY A 355 -1.88 1.71 9.88
C GLY A 355 -1.57 2.76 8.80
N LEU A 356 -1.34 2.27 7.58
CA LEU A 356 -0.93 3.08 6.43
C LEU A 356 -2.01 4.10 6.03
N PHE A 357 -3.30 3.75 6.18
CA PHE A 357 -4.41 4.62 5.81
C PHE A 357 -4.55 5.78 6.79
N ASP A 358 -4.42 5.50 8.09
CA ASP A 358 -4.47 6.52 9.14
C ASP A 358 -3.25 7.44 9.06
N LEU A 359 -2.05 6.91 8.80
CA LEU A 359 -0.88 7.74 8.51
C LEU A 359 -1.19 8.72 7.38
N TRP A 360 -1.69 8.23 6.24
CA TRP A 360 -2.01 9.07 5.09
C TRP A 360 -3.12 10.10 5.39
N GLN A 361 -4.12 9.71 6.18
CA GLN A 361 -5.18 10.59 6.67
C GLN A 361 -4.64 11.69 7.57
N ARG A 362 -3.82 11.34 8.57
CA ARG A 362 -3.19 12.26 9.51
C ARG A 362 -2.21 13.19 8.80
N CYS A 363 -1.55 12.76 7.73
CA CYS A 363 -0.77 13.66 6.85
C CYS A 363 -1.65 14.69 6.11
N GLY A 364 -2.98 14.48 6.06
CA GLY A 364 -3.91 15.33 5.32
C GLY A 364 -3.87 15.10 3.81
N LEU A 365 -3.40 13.92 3.40
CA LEU A 365 -3.17 13.54 2.00
C LEU A 365 -4.36 12.80 1.39
N LEU A 366 -5.29 12.25 2.20
CA LEU A 366 -6.56 11.68 1.74
C LEU A 366 -7.52 12.74 1.18
N ARG A 367 -7.23 13.23 -0.02
CA ARG A 367 -8.03 14.24 -0.74
C ARG A 367 -8.58 13.63 -2.02
N LYS A 368 -9.83 13.96 -2.34
CA LYS A 368 -10.40 13.65 -3.65
C LYS A 368 -9.76 14.56 -4.70
N ARG A 369 -9.16 13.96 -5.72
CA ARG A 369 -8.59 14.67 -6.87
C ARG A 369 -9.58 14.57 -8.04
N PRO A 370 -9.66 15.59 -8.90
CA PRO A 370 -10.36 15.46 -10.17
C PRO A 370 -9.82 14.26 -10.94
N LYS A 371 -10.70 13.46 -11.56
CA LYS A 371 -10.37 12.25 -12.35
C LYS A 371 -9.86 11.02 -11.56
N SER A 372 -9.47 11.14 -10.29
CA SER A 372 -9.12 9.96 -9.48
C SER A 372 -10.36 9.36 -8.82
N LYS A 373 -10.59 8.05 -9.02
CA LYS A 373 -11.61 7.30 -8.26
C LYS A 373 -11.18 7.09 -6.80
N ARG A 374 -9.88 7.00 -6.55
CA ARG A 374 -9.30 6.76 -5.22
C ARG A 374 -8.90 8.07 -4.53
N LEU A 375 -9.24 8.16 -3.25
CA LEU A 375 -8.81 9.25 -2.37
C LEU A 375 -7.31 9.13 -2.08
N GLY A 376 -6.60 10.25 -2.18
CA GLY A 376 -5.20 10.37 -1.73
C GLY A 376 -4.13 9.99 -2.74
N ASN A 377 -4.48 9.64 -3.97
CA ASN A 377 -3.50 9.45 -5.05
C ASN A 377 -2.66 10.71 -5.31
N ALA A 378 -1.41 10.47 -5.69
CA ALA A 378 -0.49 11.48 -6.18
C ALA A 378 -1.05 12.23 -7.40
N PRO A 379 -0.69 13.51 -7.60
CA PRO A 379 -1.03 14.22 -8.82
C PRO A 379 -0.54 13.47 -10.07
N GLY A 380 -1.45 13.17 -10.99
CA GLY A 380 -1.14 12.46 -12.25
C GLY A 380 -1.28 10.94 -12.15
N PHE A 381 -1.22 10.36 -10.95
CA PHE A 381 -1.38 8.92 -10.75
C PHE A 381 -2.85 8.50 -10.80
N GLN A 382 -3.18 7.60 -11.73
CA GLN A 382 -4.53 7.10 -11.95
C GLN A 382 -4.58 5.61 -11.61
N TRP A 383 -5.18 5.29 -10.47
CA TRP A 383 -5.45 3.92 -10.04
C TRP A 383 -6.69 3.88 -9.13
N PRO A 384 -7.58 2.87 -9.24
CA PRO A 384 -7.60 1.81 -10.25
C PRO A 384 -7.82 2.38 -11.67
N PRO A 385 -7.57 1.60 -12.72
CA PRO A 385 -7.80 2.04 -14.10
C PRO A 385 -9.19 2.64 -14.25
N SER A 386 -9.26 3.77 -14.96
CA SER A 386 -10.54 4.39 -15.29
C SER A 386 -11.36 3.38 -16.09
N SER A 387 -12.65 3.32 -15.80
CA SER A 387 -13.57 2.49 -16.58
C SER A 387 -13.50 2.97 -18.02
N LEU A 388 -13.06 2.08 -18.91
CA LEU A 388 -12.99 2.38 -20.33
C LEU A 388 -14.39 2.79 -20.78
N PRO A 389 -14.52 3.87 -21.59
CA PRO A 389 -15.77 4.06 -22.31
C PRO A 389 -16.04 2.76 -23.05
N HIS A 390 -17.26 2.21 -22.93
CA HIS A 390 -17.69 1.06 -23.71
C HIS A 390 -17.43 1.36 -25.19
N SER A 391 -16.28 0.94 -25.71
CA SER A 391 -16.05 0.80 -27.13
C SER A 391 -17.05 -0.25 -27.56
N GLN A 392 -18.13 0.23 -28.18
CA GLN A 392 -19.10 -0.56 -28.91
C GLN A 392 -18.35 -1.57 -29.77
N GLU A 393 -18.66 -2.86 -29.60
CA GLU A 393 -19.03 -3.87 -30.61
C GLU A 393 -18.52 -3.74 -32.08
N THR A 394 -17.43 -3.05 -32.37
CA THR A 394 -16.74 -3.19 -33.65
C THR A 394 -15.78 -4.35 -33.48
N GLY A 395 -16.18 -5.52 -33.98
CA GLY A 395 -15.46 -6.79 -33.92
C GLY A 395 -14.15 -6.82 -34.71
N GLU A 396 -13.32 -5.78 -34.58
CA GLU A 396 -11.90 -5.88 -34.89
C GLU A 396 -11.24 -6.57 -33.70
N GLU A 397 -10.67 -7.74 -33.97
CA GLU A 397 -9.92 -8.57 -33.03
C GLU A 397 -8.82 -7.71 -32.37
N LEU A 398 -9.11 -7.18 -31.18
CA LEU A 398 -8.14 -6.45 -30.36
C LEU A 398 -6.93 -7.38 -30.15
N GLY A 399 -5.78 -6.99 -30.69
CA GLY A 399 -4.57 -7.81 -30.66
C GLY A 399 -4.19 -8.24 -29.24
N HIS A 400 -4.30 -9.55 -28.97
CA HIS A 400 -3.95 -10.16 -27.69
C HIS A 400 -2.43 -10.25 -27.43
N GLY A 401 -1.58 -9.83 -28.38
CA GLY A 401 -0.12 -10.04 -28.35
C GLY A 401 0.62 -9.29 -27.24
N ALA A 402 0.26 -8.02 -26.99
CA ALA A 402 0.96 -7.18 -25.98
C ALA A 402 0.80 -7.68 -24.54
N GLN A 403 -0.25 -8.45 -24.25
CA GLN A 403 -0.48 -9.01 -22.92
C GLN A 403 0.47 -10.16 -22.61
N GLY A 404 1.00 -10.87 -23.62
CA GLY A 404 1.83 -12.05 -23.40
C GLY A 404 3.13 -11.72 -22.64
N LEU A 405 3.90 -10.74 -23.12
CA LEU A 405 5.18 -10.38 -22.49
C LEU A 405 5.00 -9.75 -21.11
N LEU A 406 4.01 -8.87 -20.95
CA LEU A 406 3.68 -8.31 -19.63
C LEU A 406 3.22 -9.40 -18.66
N LEU A 407 2.50 -10.42 -19.13
CA LEU A 407 2.08 -11.54 -18.30
C LEU A 407 3.27 -12.33 -17.75
N LEU A 408 4.37 -12.48 -18.50
CA LEU A 408 5.60 -13.11 -17.99
C LEU A 408 6.19 -12.35 -16.78
N VAL A 409 6.18 -11.02 -16.83
CA VAL A 409 6.61 -10.17 -15.71
C VAL A 409 5.65 -10.29 -14.54
N ILE A 410 4.35 -10.23 -14.81
CA ILE A 410 3.30 -10.33 -13.78
C ILE A 410 3.40 -11.68 -13.06
N ASP A 411 3.48 -12.79 -13.80
CA ASP A 411 3.57 -14.13 -13.24
C ASP A 411 4.84 -14.30 -12.41
N LYS A 412 5.98 -13.76 -12.88
CA LYS A 412 7.22 -13.77 -12.10
C LYS A 412 7.11 -12.96 -10.81
N LEU A 413 6.52 -11.76 -10.85
CA LEU A 413 6.31 -10.95 -9.65
C LEU A 413 5.36 -11.63 -8.65
N VAL A 414 4.27 -12.25 -9.14
CA VAL A 414 3.32 -12.99 -8.31
C VAL A 414 3.98 -14.23 -7.71
N GLU A 415 4.72 -15.01 -8.49
CA GLU A 415 5.48 -16.17 -8.02
C GLU A 415 6.43 -15.78 -6.88
N ARG A 416 7.24 -14.74 -7.10
CA ARG A 416 8.20 -14.22 -6.11
C ARG A 416 7.48 -13.72 -4.85
N ALA A 417 6.35 -13.02 -5.00
CA ALA A 417 5.52 -12.60 -3.89
C ALA A 417 4.93 -13.79 -3.11
N ARG A 418 4.44 -14.85 -3.78
CA ARG A 418 3.96 -16.07 -3.10
C ARG A 418 5.07 -16.70 -2.25
N VAL A 419 6.25 -16.89 -2.82
CA VAL A 419 7.40 -17.50 -2.11
C VAL A 419 7.80 -16.69 -0.87
N LEU A 420 7.66 -15.36 -0.89
CA LEU A 420 7.94 -14.52 0.27
C LEU A 420 6.94 -14.72 1.41
N THR A 421 5.71 -15.17 1.13
CA THR A 421 4.63 -15.28 2.12
C THR A 421 5.02 -16.18 3.30
N ASP A 422 5.75 -17.26 3.03
CA ASP A 422 6.16 -18.24 4.04
C ASP A 422 7.47 -17.85 4.75
N LYS A 423 8.15 -16.79 4.28
CA LYS A 423 9.49 -16.38 4.71
C LYS A 423 9.53 -15.01 5.39
N ILE A 424 8.38 -14.39 5.62
CA ILE A 424 8.31 -13.03 6.18
C ILE A 424 8.79 -13.06 7.64
N ALA A 425 9.96 -12.47 7.89
CA ALA A 425 10.49 -12.29 9.23
C ALA A 425 10.46 -10.81 9.67
N THR A 426 10.48 -9.88 8.71
CA THR A 426 10.59 -8.45 8.98
C THR A 426 9.57 -7.62 8.21
N VAL A 427 9.30 -6.41 8.70
CA VAL A 427 8.52 -5.38 7.99
C VAL A 427 9.10 -5.11 6.60
N GLY A 428 10.43 -5.21 6.45
CA GLY A 428 11.09 -5.04 5.15
C GLY A 428 10.70 -6.11 4.14
N ASP A 429 10.56 -7.36 4.58
CA ASP A 429 10.13 -8.49 3.73
C ASP A 429 8.66 -8.35 3.34
N ALA A 430 7.82 -7.95 4.30
CA ALA A 430 6.42 -7.68 4.04
C ALA A 430 6.23 -6.53 3.03
N VAL A 431 7.00 -5.44 3.19
CA VAL A 431 7.02 -4.31 2.26
C VAL A 431 7.50 -4.71 0.88
N LEU A 432 8.54 -5.55 0.77
CA LEU A 432 8.99 -6.09 -0.52
C LEU A 432 7.88 -6.87 -1.21
N GLY A 433 7.24 -7.82 -0.51
CA GLY A 433 6.11 -8.57 -1.05
C GLY A 433 4.94 -7.67 -1.47
N ALA A 434 4.68 -6.61 -0.70
CA ALA A 434 3.66 -5.62 -1.04
C ALA A 434 4.00 -4.84 -2.33
N VAL A 435 5.27 -4.50 -2.56
CA VAL A 435 5.72 -3.87 -3.81
C VAL A 435 5.58 -4.81 -4.99
N LEU A 436 6.07 -6.04 -4.88
CA LEU A 436 5.97 -7.05 -5.96
C LEU A 436 4.52 -7.27 -6.37
N ALA A 437 3.62 -7.45 -5.39
CA ALA A 437 2.20 -7.64 -5.64
C ALA A 437 1.51 -6.37 -6.18
N THR A 438 1.92 -5.18 -5.74
CA THR A 438 1.41 -3.90 -6.26
C THR A 438 1.84 -3.70 -7.71
N ASP A 439 3.12 -3.93 -8.03
CA ASP A 439 3.64 -3.79 -9.39
C ASP A 439 3.00 -4.81 -10.34
N ALA A 440 2.84 -6.07 -9.90
CA ALA A 440 2.12 -7.10 -10.66
C ALA A 440 0.68 -6.67 -10.96
N LEU A 441 -0.05 -6.23 -9.93
CA LEU A 441 -1.42 -5.76 -10.06
C LEU A 441 -1.52 -4.60 -11.04
N GLU A 442 -0.63 -3.62 -10.95
CA GLU A 442 -0.61 -2.45 -11.82
C GLU A 442 -0.29 -2.79 -13.28
N LEU A 443 0.61 -3.75 -13.51
CA LEU A 443 0.94 -4.25 -14.84
C LEU A 443 -0.21 -5.02 -15.49
N THR A 444 -1.09 -5.67 -14.70
CA THR A 444 -2.27 -6.35 -15.27
C THR A 444 -3.29 -5.40 -15.88
N GLY A 445 -3.33 -4.14 -15.44
CA GLY A 445 -4.36 -3.16 -15.82
C GLY A 445 -5.81 -3.62 -15.62
N GLY A 446 -6.05 -4.66 -14.81
CA GLY A 446 -7.36 -5.26 -14.62
C GLY A 446 -7.88 -6.13 -15.77
N LYS A 447 -7.04 -6.47 -16.76
CA LYS A 447 -7.46 -7.31 -17.91
C LYS A 447 -7.51 -8.80 -17.58
N ASN A 448 -6.51 -9.31 -16.86
CA ASN A 448 -6.42 -10.71 -16.46
C ASN A 448 -7.04 -10.91 -15.07
N LEU A 449 -8.34 -11.25 -15.03
CA LEU A 449 -9.13 -11.29 -13.79
C LEU A 449 -8.48 -12.11 -12.68
N THR A 450 -8.08 -13.35 -12.97
CA THR A 450 -7.54 -14.29 -11.97
C THR A 450 -6.23 -13.77 -11.38
N THR A 451 -5.29 -13.41 -12.25
CA THR A 451 -3.97 -12.89 -11.86
C THR A 451 -4.09 -11.54 -11.15
N ALA A 452 -4.99 -10.66 -11.59
CA ALA A 452 -5.23 -9.38 -10.94
C ALA A 452 -5.86 -9.53 -9.55
N ILE A 453 -6.84 -10.44 -9.38
CA ILE A 453 -7.42 -10.74 -8.05
C ILE A 453 -6.36 -11.32 -7.12
N GLU A 454 -5.51 -12.21 -7.64
CA GLU A 454 -4.43 -12.80 -6.86
C GLU A 454 -3.39 -11.76 -6.43
N ALA A 455 -2.90 -10.93 -7.35
CA ALA A 455 -1.97 -9.85 -7.03
C ALA A 455 -2.59 -8.87 -6.02
N LEU A 456 -3.88 -8.53 -6.16
CA LEU A 456 -4.61 -7.71 -5.20
C LEU A 456 -4.72 -8.37 -3.81
N SER A 457 -4.96 -9.68 -3.78
CA SER A 457 -5.01 -10.48 -2.54
C SER A 457 -3.65 -10.46 -1.84
N LEU A 458 -2.56 -10.73 -2.58
CA LEU A 458 -1.20 -10.71 -2.06
C LEU A 458 -0.81 -9.31 -1.58
N LYS A 459 -1.12 -8.27 -2.34
CA LYS A 459 -0.88 -6.88 -1.94
C LYS A 459 -1.47 -6.59 -0.56
N HIS A 460 -2.76 -6.85 -0.37
CA HIS A 460 -3.39 -6.56 0.92
C HIS A 460 -2.93 -7.49 2.03
N ARG A 461 -2.60 -8.75 1.72
CA ARG A 461 -1.98 -9.68 2.67
C ARG A 461 -0.66 -9.12 3.21
N PHE A 462 0.24 -8.73 2.33
CA PHE A 462 1.54 -8.15 2.70
C PHE A 462 1.41 -6.80 3.42
N GLU A 463 0.47 -5.94 3.00
CA GLU A 463 0.20 -4.68 3.69
C GLU A 463 -0.23 -4.91 5.15
N VAL A 464 -1.13 -5.88 5.42
CA VAL A 464 -1.56 -6.18 6.80
C VAL A 464 -0.43 -6.84 7.59
N LEU A 465 0.38 -7.71 6.99
CA LEU A 465 1.57 -8.28 7.66
C LEU A 465 2.55 -7.18 8.06
N ALA A 466 2.80 -6.21 7.18
CA ALA A 466 3.63 -5.07 7.48
C ALA A 466 3.04 -4.25 8.64
N GLU A 467 1.73 -3.99 8.67
CA GLU A 467 1.06 -3.26 9.75
C GLU A 467 1.10 -4.02 11.09
N CYS A 468 0.85 -5.34 11.08
CA CYS A 468 0.88 -6.18 12.29
C CYS A 468 2.28 -6.30 12.89
N GLN A 469 3.34 -6.31 12.06
CA GLN A 469 4.72 -6.46 12.50
C GLN A 469 5.40 -5.11 12.84
N PHE A 470 4.80 -3.99 12.43
CA PHE A 470 5.41 -2.68 12.58
C PHE A 470 5.13 -2.08 13.96
N SER A 471 6.19 -1.86 14.73
CA SER A 471 6.12 -1.26 16.06
C SER A 471 5.56 0.17 16.08
N GLY A 472 5.55 0.85 14.93
CA GLY A 472 4.98 2.19 14.76
C GLY A 472 3.45 2.21 14.54
N VAL A 473 2.81 1.03 14.46
CA VAL A 473 1.36 0.90 14.34
C VAL A 473 0.70 0.73 15.71
N GLU A 474 -0.42 1.42 15.94
CA GLU A 474 -1.26 1.23 17.13
C GLU A 474 -1.81 -0.20 17.17
N HIS A 475 -2.17 -0.70 18.37
CA HIS A 475 -2.74 -2.05 18.49
C HIS A 475 -3.98 -2.26 17.61
N HIS A 476 -4.72 -1.19 17.31
CA HIS A 476 -5.87 -1.24 16.41
C HIS A 476 -5.51 -0.83 14.99
N ILE A 477 -5.81 -1.69 14.01
CA ILE A 477 -5.56 -1.44 12.60
C ILE A 477 -6.84 -0.94 11.91
N GLY A 478 -6.72 0.14 11.14
CA GLY A 478 -7.80 0.73 10.36
C GLY A 478 -8.27 -0.15 9.19
N ILE A 479 -9.14 -1.14 9.45
CA ILE A 479 -9.61 -2.09 8.42
C ILE A 479 -10.69 -1.53 7.48
N LYS A 480 -11.53 -0.58 7.92
CA LYS A 480 -12.64 -0.09 7.08
C LYS A 480 -12.18 0.54 5.75
N PRO A 481 -11.21 1.46 5.73
CA PRO A 481 -10.68 2.02 4.48
C PRO A 481 -10.12 0.94 3.55
N ARG A 482 -9.50 -0.10 4.10
CA ARG A 482 -8.99 -1.25 3.36
C ARG A 482 -10.12 -2.03 2.67
N MET A 483 -11.22 -2.32 3.39
CA MET A 483 -12.38 -3.00 2.80
C MET A 483 -13.05 -2.19 1.68
N GLU A 484 -13.09 -0.86 1.83
CA GLU A 484 -13.59 0.05 0.79
C GLU A 484 -12.68 0.06 -0.43
N GLU A 485 -11.36 0.06 -0.22
CA GLU A 485 -10.39 -0.05 -1.32
C GLU A 485 -10.51 -1.39 -2.05
N ILE A 486 -10.58 -2.52 -1.32
CA ILE A 486 -10.77 -3.84 -1.93
C ILE A 486 -12.03 -3.85 -2.79
N ALA A 487 -13.15 -3.31 -2.29
CA ALA A 487 -14.40 -3.25 -3.05
C ALA A 487 -14.23 -2.44 -4.35
N LEU A 488 -13.56 -1.30 -4.27
CA LEU A 488 -13.33 -0.40 -5.39
C LEU A 488 -12.39 -1.01 -6.44
N GLU A 489 -11.34 -1.72 -6.01
CA GLU A 489 -10.42 -2.41 -6.92
C GLU A 489 -11.05 -3.66 -7.55
N THR A 490 -11.73 -4.50 -6.77
CA THR A 490 -12.40 -5.69 -7.33
C THR A 490 -13.52 -5.31 -8.29
N GLU A 491 -14.25 -4.22 -8.02
CA GLU A 491 -15.23 -3.67 -8.96
C GLU A 491 -14.54 -3.18 -10.24
N ALA A 492 -13.38 -2.52 -10.15
CA ALA A 492 -12.64 -2.07 -11.31
C ALA A 492 -12.10 -3.22 -12.17
N ILE A 493 -11.49 -4.23 -11.56
CA ILE A 493 -10.96 -5.42 -12.24
C ILE A 493 -12.11 -6.23 -12.87
N SER A 494 -13.25 -6.34 -12.19
CA SER A 494 -14.38 -7.18 -12.64
C SER A 494 -15.30 -6.48 -13.64
N GLN A 495 -14.97 -5.30 -14.15
CA GLN A 495 -15.83 -4.58 -15.10
C GLN A 495 -16.16 -5.44 -16.33
N TRP A 496 -15.20 -6.25 -16.79
CA TRP A 496 -15.34 -7.15 -17.93
C TRP A 496 -16.12 -8.44 -17.63
N PHE A 497 -16.20 -8.86 -16.35
CA PHE A 497 -16.70 -10.18 -15.95
C PHE A 497 -17.99 -10.12 -15.10
N GLY A 498 -18.49 -8.91 -14.86
CA GLY A 498 -19.76 -8.63 -14.19
C GLY A 498 -19.68 -8.57 -12.66
N LYS A 499 -20.77 -8.08 -12.06
CA LYS A 499 -20.86 -7.77 -10.62
C LYS A 499 -20.70 -9.00 -9.71
N LYS A 500 -20.95 -10.21 -10.20
CA LYS A 500 -20.80 -11.45 -9.41
C LYS A 500 -19.31 -11.77 -9.19
N ALA A 501 -18.47 -11.57 -10.20
CA ALA A 501 -17.02 -11.75 -10.09
C ALA A 501 -16.44 -10.80 -9.03
N ALA A 502 -16.84 -9.52 -9.03
CA ALA A 502 -16.39 -8.54 -8.04
C ALA A 502 -16.69 -8.95 -6.59
N LEU A 503 -17.90 -9.46 -6.35
CA LEU A 503 -18.34 -9.92 -5.02
C LEU A 503 -17.60 -11.18 -4.59
N ASN A 504 -17.40 -12.15 -5.49
CA ASN A 504 -16.62 -13.35 -5.21
C ASN A 504 -15.15 -13.02 -4.90
N ALA A 505 -14.55 -12.13 -5.69
CA ALA A 505 -13.19 -11.63 -5.48
C ALA A 505 -13.06 -10.92 -4.12
N GLN A 506 -14.00 -10.03 -3.80
CA GLN A 506 -14.02 -9.34 -2.51
C GLN A 506 -14.14 -10.34 -1.36
N MET A 507 -15.02 -11.34 -1.47
CA MET A 507 -15.20 -12.37 -0.45
C MET A 507 -13.92 -13.21 -0.27
N HIS A 508 -13.26 -13.62 -1.35
CA HIS A 508 -12.01 -14.36 -1.32
C HIS A 508 -10.92 -13.59 -0.56
N ILE A 509 -10.66 -12.33 -0.95
CA ILE A 509 -9.62 -11.50 -0.33
C ILE A 509 -9.93 -11.26 1.16
N LEU A 510 -11.19 -10.98 1.51
CA LEU A 510 -11.55 -10.73 2.91
C LEU A 510 -11.43 -11.99 3.78
N ASN A 511 -11.72 -13.18 3.25
CA ASN A 511 -11.51 -14.44 3.98
C ASN A 511 -10.03 -14.67 4.29
N GLU A 512 -9.13 -14.36 3.34
CA GLU A 512 -7.68 -14.42 3.58
C GLU A 512 -7.24 -13.43 4.65
N LEU A 513 -7.76 -12.20 4.64
CA LEU A 513 -7.47 -11.21 5.68
C LEU A 513 -7.98 -11.64 7.06
N VAL A 514 -9.15 -12.28 7.15
CA VAL A 514 -9.67 -12.83 8.42
C VAL A 514 -8.70 -13.85 9.00
N ARG A 515 -8.21 -14.78 8.18
CA ARG A 515 -7.25 -15.80 8.63
C ARG A 515 -5.98 -15.14 9.17
N LEU A 516 -5.44 -14.18 8.44
CA LEU A 516 -4.21 -13.49 8.80
C LEU A 516 -4.35 -12.63 10.07
N LEU A 517 -5.46 -11.90 10.21
CA LEU A 517 -5.75 -11.12 11.41
C LEU A 517 -5.87 -12.02 12.64
N ARG A 518 -6.49 -13.19 12.48
CA ARG A 518 -6.55 -14.21 13.54
C ARG A 518 -5.17 -14.72 13.92
N GLU A 519 -4.32 -15.06 12.95
CA GLU A 519 -2.93 -15.50 13.19
C GLU A 519 -2.10 -14.45 13.95
N HIS A 520 -2.44 -13.16 13.82
CA HIS A 520 -1.76 -12.05 14.50
C HIS A 520 -2.53 -11.49 15.71
N ASN A 521 -3.53 -12.22 16.22
CA ASN A 521 -4.35 -11.85 17.39
C ASN A 521 -5.06 -10.48 17.26
N GLN A 522 -5.40 -10.06 16.04
CA GLN A 522 -6.12 -8.82 15.73
C GLN A 522 -7.64 -9.08 15.72
N PHE A 523 -8.21 -9.39 16.89
CA PHE A 523 -9.56 -9.94 16.99
C PHE A 523 -10.67 -8.93 16.64
N ASP A 524 -10.53 -7.66 17.01
CA ASP A 524 -11.57 -6.66 16.73
C ASP A 524 -11.66 -6.37 15.23
N GLU A 525 -10.50 -6.29 14.58
CA GLU A 525 -10.29 -6.17 13.15
C GLU A 525 -10.85 -7.40 12.41
N GLU A 526 -10.58 -8.61 12.91
CA GLU A 526 -11.15 -9.86 12.40
C GLU A 526 -12.69 -9.81 12.41
N GLN A 527 -13.31 -9.39 13.52
CA GLN A 527 -14.77 -9.29 13.62
C GLN A 527 -15.36 -8.25 12.67
N ILE A 528 -14.65 -7.13 12.42
CA ILE A 528 -15.05 -6.16 11.40
C ILE A 528 -15.05 -6.79 10.01
N CYS A 529 -13.97 -7.50 9.64
CA CYS A 529 -13.88 -8.23 8.37
C CYS A 529 -14.95 -9.31 8.24
N MET A 530 -15.15 -10.14 9.26
CA MET A 530 -16.13 -11.23 9.27
C MET A 530 -17.57 -10.74 9.07
N ARG A 531 -17.94 -9.60 9.66
CA ARG A 531 -19.26 -8.98 9.41
C ARG A 531 -19.44 -8.61 7.94
N ARG A 532 -18.39 -8.10 7.30
CA ARG A 532 -18.42 -7.78 5.87
C ARG A 532 -18.50 -9.04 5.02
N VAL A 533 -17.73 -10.09 5.32
CA VAL A 533 -17.80 -11.40 4.66
C VAL A 533 -19.21 -11.98 4.72
N ARG A 534 -19.85 -11.99 5.89
CA ARG A 534 -21.24 -12.47 6.04
C ARG A 534 -22.20 -11.68 5.14
N THR A 535 -22.07 -10.34 5.12
CA THR A 535 -22.91 -9.50 4.25
C THR A 535 -22.75 -9.85 2.77
N LEU A 536 -21.51 -10.10 2.32
CA LEU A 536 -21.22 -10.50 0.94
C LEU A 536 -21.76 -11.89 0.63
N HIS A 537 -21.57 -12.84 1.53
CA HIS A 537 -22.09 -14.19 1.41
C HIS A 537 -23.63 -14.17 1.28
N THR A 538 -24.33 -13.47 2.16
CA THR A 538 -25.79 -13.31 2.08
C THR A 538 -26.20 -12.67 0.76
N THR A 539 -25.47 -11.63 0.31
CA THR A 539 -25.74 -10.96 -0.98
C THR A 539 -25.57 -11.89 -2.18
N LEU A 540 -24.51 -12.69 -2.20
CA LEU A 540 -24.27 -13.71 -3.23
C LEU A 540 -25.34 -14.80 -3.17
N TRP A 541 -25.66 -15.30 -1.98
CA TRP A 541 -26.67 -16.33 -1.75
C TRP A 541 -28.05 -15.90 -2.23
N MET A 542 -28.46 -14.66 -1.95
CA MET A 542 -29.72 -14.08 -2.45
C MET A 542 -29.74 -13.98 -3.98
N ARG A 543 -28.64 -13.54 -4.59
CA ARG A 543 -28.56 -13.38 -6.05
C ARG A 543 -28.65 -14.70 -6.82
N THR A 544 -28.38 -15.84 -6.18
CA THR A 544 -28.45 -17.12 -6.89
C THR A 544 -29.87 -17.62 -7.14
N GLN A 545 -30.85 -17.28 -6.29
CA GLN A 545 -32.25 -17.71 -6.48
C GLN A 545 -33.24 -16.64 -5.99
N PRO A 546 -34.20 -16.17 -6.82
CA PRO A 546 -35.12 -15.09 -6.46
C PRO A 546 -36.06 -15.39 -5.28
N TRP A 547 -36.50 -16.64 -5.08
CA TRP A 547 -37.40 -16.97 -3.96
C TRP A 547 -36.73 -16.76 -2.59
N ARG A 548 -35.39 -16.74 -2.53
CA ARG A 548 -34.62 -16.51 -1.30
C ARG A 548 -34.79 -15.11 -0.73
N TYR A 549 -35.25 -14.14 -1.53
CA TYR A 549 -35.57 -12.80 -1.05
C TYR A 549 -36.67 -12.81 0.03
N MET A 550 -37.53 -13.84 0.09
CA MET A 550 -38.51 -13.96 1.17
C MET A 550 -37.86 -14.15 2.56
N PHE A 551 -36.68 -14.78 2.62
CA PHE A 551 -35.96 -15.00 3.88
C PHE A 551 -35.06 -13.82 4.26
N TRP A 552 -34.95 -12.81 3.38
CA TRP A 552 -34.09 -11.65 3.61
C TRP A 552 -34.34 -10.93 4.95
N PRO A 553 -35.58 -10.60 5.36
CA PRO A 553 -35.80 -9.93 6.63
C PRO A 553 -35.35 -10.78 7.82
N PHE A 554 -35.55 -12.10 7.76
CA PHE A 554 -35.09 -13.02 8.81
C PHE A 554 -33.56 -13.08 8.88
N ILE A 555 -32.86 -13.17 7.73
CA ILE A 555 -31.39 -13.21 7.72
C ILE A 555 -30.81 -11.88 8.21
N ARG A 556 -31.38 -10.75 7.75
CA ARG A 556 -30.98 -9.41 8.23
C ARG A 556 -31.17 -9.26 9.74
N TYR A 557 -32.25 -9.81 10.26
CA TYR A 557 -32.52 -9.82 11.69
C TYR A 557 -31.43 -10.58 12.46
N VAL A 558 -31.09 -11.80 12.03
CA VAL A 558 -30.00 -12.59 12.64
C VAL A 558 -28.64 -11.89 12.49
N GLU A 559 -28.35 -11.26 11.35
CA GLU A 559 -27.14 -10.46 11.15
C GLU A 559 -27.04 -9.29 12.15
N GLN A 560 -28.16 -8.62 12.43
CA GLN A 560 -28.21 -7.53 13.42
C GLN A 560 -27.97 -8.05 14.85
N LEU A 561 -28.55 -9.20 15.21
CA LEU A 561 -28.32 -9.85 16.50
C LEU A 561 -26.84 -10.24 16.69
N LEU A 562 -26.17 -10.72 15.63
CA LEU A 562 -24.76 -11.11 15.66
C LEU A 562 -23.79 -9.92 15.52
N ALA A 563 -24.28 -8.70 15.25
CA ALA A 563 -23.42 -7.56 14.94
C ALA A 563 -22.60 -7.04 16.13
N SER A 564 -23.15 -7.09 17.34
CA SER A 564 -22.48 -6.70 18.60
C SER A 564 -23.34 -7.06 19.81
N PHE A 565 -22.71 -7.40 20.95
CA PHE A 565 -23.41 -7.73 22.19
C PHE A 565 -24.35 -6.63 22.73
N PRO A 566 -23.98 -5.33 22.75
CA PRO A 566 -24.91 -4.28 23.20
C PRO A 566 -26.17 -4.13 22.32
N ARG A 567 -26.02 -4.30 21.00
CA ARG A 567 -27.17 -4.33 20.08
C ARG A 567 -28.05 -5.55 20.33
N PHE A 568 -27.45 -6.71 20.56
CA PHE A 568 -28.18 -7.91 20.94
C PHE A 568 -29.03 -7.66 22.19
N LEU A 569 -28.43 -7.13 23.26
CA LEU A 569 -29.18 -6.78 24.48
C LEU A 569 -30.31 -5.80 24.20
N SER A 570 -30.05 -4.76 23.40
CA SER A 570 -31.06 -3.77 23.02
C SER A 570 -32.24 -4.43 22.27
N ILE A 571 -31.96 -5.35 21.34
CA ILE A 571 -32.98 -6.07 20.58
C ILE A 571 -33.80 -7.00 21.49
N VAL A 572 -33.15 -7.69 22.42
CA VAL A 572 -33.84 -8.52 23.43
C VAL A 572 -34.76 -7.66 24.30
N THR A 573 -34.30 -6.49 24.76
CA THR A 573 -35.12 -5.55 25.52
C THR A 573 -36.33 -5.09 24.70
N VAL A 574 -36.14 -4.73 23.43
CA VAL A 574 -37.25 -4.36 22.53
C VAL A 574 -38.24 -5.52 22.38
N TRP A 575 -37.78 -6.75 22.21
CA TRP A 575 -38.65 -7.93 22.13
C TRP A 575 -39.46 -8.15 23.40
N LEU A 576 -38.84 -8.04 24.58
CA LEU A 576 -39.54 -8.18 25.85
C LEU A 576 -40.63 -7.10 26.02
N LEU A 577 -40.36 -5.86 25.58
CA LEU A 577 -41.36 -4.79 25.61
C LEU A 577 -42.52 -5.06 24.63
N VAL A 578 -42.22 -5.52 23.41
CA VAL A 578 -43.26 -5.87 22.42
C VAL A 578 -44.11 -7.03 22.93
N LEU A 579 -43.48 -8.08 23.47
CA LEU A 579 -44.18 -9.21 24.06
C LEU A 579 -45.01 -8.80 25.28
N ALA A 580 -44.51 -7.89 26.12
CA ALA A 580 -45.25 -7.36 27.26
C ALA A 580 -46.57 -6.71 26.82
N VAL A 581 -46.53 -5.90 25.76
CA VAL A 581 -47.73 -5.29 25.16
C VAL A 581 -48.66 -6.34 24.55
N LEU A 582 -48.12 -7.33 23.84
CA LEU A 582 -48.92 -8.41 23.25
C LEU A 582 -49.60 -9.28 24.31
N PHE A 583 -48.90 -9.61 25.41
CA PHE A 583 -49.49 -10.33 26.54
C PHE A 583 -50.54 -9.47 27.25
N ALA A 584 -50.26 -8.18 27.49
CA ALA A 584 -51.24 -7.26 28.06
C ALA A 584 -52.54 -7.14 27.22
N TRP A 585 -52.43 -7.31 25.89
CA TRP A 585 -53.56 -7.37 24.98
C TRP A 585 -54.27 -8.74 24.95
N ALA A 586 -53.51 -9.83 25.06
CA ALA A 586 -54.04 -11.19 25.04
C ALA A 586 -54.69 -11.62 26.38
N LEU A 587 -54.38 -10.93 27.48
CA LEU A 587 -54.96 -11.18 28.80
C LEU A 587 -56.47 -10.88 28.80
N PRO A 588 -57.32 -11.81 29.29
CA PRO A 588 -58.75 -11.58 29.41
C PRO A 588 -59.04 -10.38 30.31
N GLN A 589 -60.03 -9.56 29.95
CA GLN A 589 -60.43 -8.39 30.74
C GLN A 589 -60.84 -8.74 32.19
N GLU A 590 -61.20 -10.00 32.46
CA GLU A 590 -61.64 -10.48 33.77
C GLU A 590 -60.48 -10.76 34.75
N VAL A 591 -59.27 -11.02 34.25
CA VAL A 591 -58.09 -11.39 35.07
C VAL A 591 -57.43 -10.16 35.69
N VAL A 592 -57.61 -9.00 35.08
CA VAL A 592 -57.07 -7.73 35.57
C VAL A 592 -58.29 -6.98 36.09
N GLY A 593 -58.47 -6.88 37.40
CA GLY A 593 -59.59 -6.17 38.03
C GLY A 593 -59.66 -4.68 37.61
N SER A 594 -60.19 -3.79 38.46
CA SER A 594 -60.20 -2.34 38.15
C SER A 594 -58.80 -1.69 38.07
N GLY A 595 -57.74 -2.49 38.07
CA GLY A 595 -56.35 -2.10 37.87
C GLY A 595 -56.13 -1.36 36.57
N GLY A 596 -55.46 -0.21 36.66
CA GLY A 596 -55.16 0.65 35.51
C GLY A 596 -54.27 -0.02 34.47
N ILE A 597 -54.11 0.62 33.31
CA ILE A 597 -53.28 0.17 32.17
C ILE A 597 -51.86 -0.27 32.60
N LEU A 598 -51.30 0.38 33.62
CA LEU A 598 -49.97 0.07 34.15
C LEU A 598 -49.87 -1.36 34.71
N GLU A 599 -50.87 -1.82 35.45
CA GLU A 599 -50.89 -3.16 36.05
C GLU A 599 -50.94 -4.25 34.97
N ARG A 600 -51.68 -4.01 33.89
CA ARG A 600 -51.73 -4.90 32.71
C ARG A 600 -50.37 -5.03 32.03
N ILE A 601 -49.64 -3.93 31.90
CA ILE A 601 -48.32 -3.92 31.28
C ILE A 601 -47.31 -4.65 32.18
N VAL A 602 -47.38 -4.47 33.50
CA VAL A 602 -46.51 -5.18 34.46
C VAL A 602 -46.72 -6.69 34.40
N LEU A 603 -47.99 -7.15 34.48
CA LEU A 603 -48.33 -8.57 34.35
C LEU A 603 -47.95 -9.15 32.98
N GLY A 604 -48.14 -8.35 31.91
CA GLY A 604 -47.72 -8.70 30.56
C GLY A 604 -46.19 -8.84 30.44
N LEU A 605 -45.42 -7.97 31.10
CA LEU A 605 -43.96 -8.03 31.12
C LEU A 605 -43.45 -9.25 31.89
N GLU A 606 -44.06 -9.57 33.03
CA GLU A 606 -43.74 -10.78 33.79
C GLU A 606 -43.98 -12.03 32.93
N SER A 607 -45.14 -12.10 32.28
CA SER A 607 -45.51 -13.19 31.36
C SER A 607 -44.56 -13.27 30.15
N ALA A 608 -44.10 -12.12 29.64
CA ALA A 608 -43.12 -12.05 28.57
C ALA A 608 -41.77 -12.63 29.00
N ILE A 609 -41.27 -12.26 30.18
CA ILE A 609 -39.97 -12.73 30.69
C ILE A 609 -40.01 -14.24 30.93
N THR A 610 -41.03 -14.75 31.63
CA THR A 610 -41.13 -16.19 31.96
C THR A 610 -41.24 -17.04 30.70
N SER A 611 -42.06 -16.62 29.72
CA SER A 611 -42.25 -17.33 28.46
C SER A 611 -41.01 -17.23 27.55
N PHE A 612 -40.36 -16.07 27.48
CA PHE A 612 -39.18 -15.84 26.63
C PHE A 612 -37.96 -16.63 27.11
N PHE A 613 -37.77 -16.78 28.43
CA PHE A 613 -36.68 -17.59 28.98
C PHE A 613 -37.08 -19.04 29.27
N SER A 614 -38.32 -19.44 28.96
CA SER A 614 -38.87 -20.77 29.23
C SER A 614 -38.73 -21.21 30.71
N VAL A 615 -38.85 -20.26 31.65
CA VAL A 615 -38.68 -20.49 33.10
C VAL A 615 -39.94 -21.08 33.75
N GLY A 616 -41.04 -21.21 33.00
CA GLY A 616 -42.28 -21.86 33.44
C GLY A 616 -43.46 -21.51 32.52
N SER A 617 -44.64 -22.06 32.81
CA SER A 617 -45.89 -21.52 32.25
C SER A 617 -46.07 -20.07 32.71
N PRO A 618 -46.78 -19.20 31.97
CA PRO A 618 -47.15 -17.86 32.46
C PRO A 618 -47.68 -17.98 33.89
N ILE A 619 -47.06 -17.28 34.83
CA ILE A 619 -47.41 -17.35 36.24
C ILE A 619 -48.70 -16.54 36.39
N TYR A 620 -49.83 -17.19 36.19
CA TYR A 620 -51.08 -16.69 36.74
C TYR A 620 -51.00 -16.98 38.23
N HIS A 621 -50.72 -15.94 39.03
CA HIS A 621 -50.95 -16.05 40.46
C HIS A 621 -52.40 -16.48 40.64
N ASP A 622 -52.58 -17.71 41.15
CA ASP A 622 -53.85 -18.34 41.48
C ASP A 622 -54.52 -17.52 42.58
N THR A 623 -55.11 -16.39 42.17
CA THR A 623 -55.78 -15.42 43.02
C THR A 623 -57.24 -15.83 43.09
N GLY A 624 -57.48 -16.94 43.78
CA GLY A 624 -58.81 -17.37 44.20
C GLY A 624 -59.24 -18.68 43.59
N ALA A 625 -59.18 -19.74 44.41
CA ALA A 625 -59.87 -20.99 44.18
C ALA A 625 -61.31 -20.74 43.71
N HIS A 626 -61.64 -21.25 42.52
CA HIS A 626 -62.97 -21.65 42.00
C HIS A 626 -63.26 -21.29 40.54
N THR A 627 -62.35 -20.65 39.80
CA THR A 627 -62.54 -20.52 38.35
C THR A 627 -62.00 -21.73 37.60
N THR A 628 -62.92 -22.46 36.99
CA THR A 628 -62.70 -23.47 35.93
C THR A 628 -61.48 -23.11 35.10
N THR A 629 -60.57 -24.06 34.93
CA THR A 629 -59.44 -24.00 34.00
C THR A 629 -59.91 -23.64 32.59
N THR A 630 -60.06 -22.35 32.33
CA THR A 630 -60.37 -21.84 31.00
C THR A 630 -59.19 -22.20 30.12
N LEU A 631 -59.43 -23.09 29.16
CA LEU A 631 -58.48 -23.44 28.11
C LEU A 631 -57.82 -22.14 27.61
N PRO A 632 -56.49 -22.12 27.46
CA PRO A 632 -55.78 -20.91 27.09
C PRO A 632 -56.39 -20.36 25.80
N THR A 633 -56.77 -19.08 25.83
CA THR A 633 -57.36 -18.42 24.67
C THR A 633 -56.38 -18.53 23.49
N GLY A 634 -56.89 -18.73 22.27
CA GLY A 634 -56.04 -18.84 21.07
C GLY A 634 -54.95 -17.75 20.96
N PRO A 635 -55.24 -16.47 21.28
CA PRO A 635 -54.24 -15.42 21.36
C PRO A 635 -53.14 -15.68 22.39
N MET A 636 -53.47 -16.20 23.57
CA MET A 636 -52.49 -16.49 24.62
C MET A 636 -51.53 -17.61 24.22
N VAL A 637 -52.07 -18.68 23.59
CA VAL A 637 -51.24 -19.77 23.06
C VAL A 637 -50.29 -19.24 21.99
N PHE A 638 -50.80 -18.42 21.08
CA PHE A 638 -50.01 -17.83 20.00
C PHE A 638 -48.87 -16.93 20.53
N VAL A 639 -49.16 -16.00 21.43
CA VAL A 639 -48.14 -15.09 22.00
C VAL A 639 -47.12 -15.88 22.82
N SER A 640 -47.54 -16.91 23.56
CA SER A 640 -46.63 -17.81 24.30
C SER A 640 -45.71 -18.58 23.35
N SER A 641 -46.24 -19.18 22.28
CA SER A 641 -45.42 -19.87 21.28
C SER A 641 -44.42 -18.93 20.61
N LEU A 642 -44.85 -17.71 20.26
CA LEU A 642 -43.98 -16.69 19.69
C LEU A 642 -42.85 -16.29 20.65
N ALA A 643 -43.19 -16.07 21.92
CA ALA A 643 -42.22 -15.73 22.97
C ALA A 643 -41.17 -16.83 23.15
N ILE A 644 -41.60 -18.10 23.21
CA ILE A 644 -40.71 -19.26 23.37
C ILE A 644 -39.77 -19.41 22.17
N VAL A 645 -40.31 -19.38 20.94
CA VAL A 645 -39.49 -19.51 19.71
C VAL A 645 -38.48 -18.37 19.59
N SER A 646 -38.93 -17.14 19.87
CA SER A 646 -38.04 -15.98 19.91
C SER A 646 -36.97 -16.14 20.98
N GLY A 647 -37.35 -16.58 22.18
CA GLY A 647 -36.47 -16.90 23.29
C GLY A 647 -35.34 -17.86 22.92
N PHE A 648 -35.69 -19.01 22.33
CA PHE A 648 -34.70 -20.01 21.89
C PHE A 648 -33.75 -19.47 20.83
N LEU A 649 -34.24 -18.70 19.86
CA LEU A 649 -33.40 -18.06 18.84
C LEU A 649 -32.37 -17.12 19.50
N HIS A 650 -32.82 -16.25 20.41
CA HIS A 650 -31.94 -15.30 21.10
C HIS A 650 -30.98 -15.99 22.06
N LEU A 651 -31.41 -17.05 22.74
CA LEU A 651 -30.55 -17.87 23.58
C LEU A 651 -29.44 -18.53 22.76
N GLY A 652 -29.75 -19.08 21.59
CA GLY A 652 -28.74 -19.62 20.67
C GLY A 652 -27.71 -18.56 20.23
N VAL A 653 -28.18 -17.34 19.93
CA VAL A 653 -27.28 -16.21 19.61
C VAL A 653 -26.46 -15.77 20.82
N LEU A 654 -27.03 -15.76 22.03
CA LEU A 654 -26.32 -15.44 23.26
C LEU A 654 -25.22 -16.47 23.53
N ILE A 655 -25.52 -17.76 23.40
CA ILE A 655 -24.53 -18.84 23.53
C ILE A 655 -23.42 -18.64 22.49
N THR A 656 -23.77 -18.25 21.27
CA THR A 656 -22.77 -17.95 20.23
C THR A 656 -21.87 -16.76 20.62
N HIS A 657 -22.44 -15.67 21.16
CA HIS A 657 -21.66 -14.53 21.68
C HIS A 657 -20.78 -14.93 22.85
N LEU A 658 -21.30 -15.70 23.80
CA LEU A 658 -20.56 -16.19 24.97
C LEU A 658 -19.44 -17.13 24.56
N TYR A 659 -19.71 -18.07 23.65
CA TYR A 659 -18.70 -18.95 23.10
C TYR A 659 -17.61 -18.13 22.41
N THR A 660 -17.99 -17.16 21.57
CA THR A 660 -17.05 -16.24 20.92
C THR A 660 -16.31 -15.36 21.91
N LEU A 661 -16.81 -15.12 23.12
CA LEU A 661 -16.13 -14.37 24.19
C LEU A 661 -15.20 -15.26 25.02
N VAL A 662 -15.61 -16.50 25.30
CA VAL A 662 -14.85 -17.46 26.11
C VAL A 662 -13.71 -18.06 25.31
N SER A 663 -13.92 -18.39 24.03
CA SER A 663 -12.86 -18.85 23.10
C SER A 663 -11.82 -17.75 22.76
N ARG A 664 -12.01 -16.50 23.23
CA ARG A 664 -10.98 -15.44 23.16
C ARG A 664 -9.86 -15.60 24.19
N ARG A 665 -10.05 -16.46 25.19
CA ARG A 665 -9.02 -16.87 26.15
C ARG A 665 -8.51 -18.24 25.76
#